data_AF-A0A081CLR7-F1
#
_entry.id   AF-A0A081CLR7-F1
#
_cell.length_a   1.000
_cell.length_b   1.000
_cell.length_c   1.000
_cell.angle_alpha   90.00
_cell.angle_beta   90.00
_cell.angle_gamma   90.00
#
_symmetry.space_group_name_H-M   'P 1'
#
loop_
_entity.id
_entity.type
_entity.pdbx_description
1 polymer ?
#
loop_
_entity_poly.entity_id
_entity_poly.type
_entity_poly.pdbx_seq_one_letter_code
_entity_poly.pdbx_strand_id
1 'polypeptide(L)'
;MSAATPSSMPSLGDRHLTPTMSPHDPSLRSLLGSLFEPNFLILITYLAINLYLAFRVIRLATRRHGELRTTPPESGELGLLNEHGDMSFERCMQAHDTLFHPAQHRKRKRSDTPAADALIRTATWAFKSDAARVKLLFALLALLSLGSTWYYMIAFLRHSYASYLERCHLTGYLLPPQPPAFQLDAPHLLAPAVHLRLLRISQWLGSLSLFKEAWMEVIRDAPAWWWSSEICIVTVGAWALFLRHESKRLRMPHVWIVMALGQLVAISFALNLFQLAVVYRLDTRDMLAARADKVHKPKHRVIEPLDQSPSPSPEPSPEDDPDAGPFRVMVVGPERQRPYFASREGLPPTPRDSPDPDMRIISTNVMVQRKPLPPVPTLMDKVGRILQRCIPERIGLPLFVLAGLSSVLQHPDSFTKVMIMHLFPLLISLYPAYDQIGVAEHGPRSRPRSRFGSNVEHSPSPPPTMLLTKKQALRKLLARSNPDVRALQDAKTFYLGLGLASVVLRTWLTSACFSQTKDDGWTLQRAWRTLKLLFPTTFLRHPAQGSISSDHVCVALSVAAFVLVESGVWLWKAARASPSAAWGEPWDFEPEIDDDAMDMPKPETLRLDEADRSWIETQARVVVALLVLSPVLGGNATLSLYLALRCDWVEQDRRKRDRDDQDMLRGSPDRDRDGLELYEETEEVRLVENTEGERYVELRKIKIKVARPGHAAAATGEGNEGGAAGGAAGGAAGGAAAVADTPPPGDGDWGAEMTPPPEQPARRTPPVRHRHPPQRYGDD
;
A
#
# COMPACT_ATOMS: atom_id res chain seq x y z
N MET A 1 47.69 -87.38 -22.44
CA MET A 1 48.93 -86.90 -21.79
C MET A 1 48.49 -85.83 -20.81
N SER A 2 48.16 -86.16 -19.57
CA SER A 2 49.01 -86.50 -18.41
C SER A 2 49.70 -85.29 -17.77
N ALA A 3 49.59 -85.25 -16.43
CA ALA A 3 50.31 -84.45 -15.44
C ALA A 3 49.83 -83.01 -15.19
N ALA A 4 49.84 -82.45 -13.98
CA ALA A 4 49.94 -82.91 -12.59
C ALA A 4 49.80 -81.63 -11.73
N THR A 5 49.11 -81.71 -10.59
CA THR A 5 49.13 -80.74 -9.48
C THR A 5 50.51 -80.71 -8.79
N PRO A 6 50.96 -79.61 -8.12
CA PRO A 6 50.55 -79.38 -6.72
C PRO A 6 50.55 -77.93 -6.16
N SER A 7 49.70 -77.75 -5.15
CA SER A 7 49.83 -76.96 -3.90
C SER A 7 50.70 -75.68 -3.82
N SER A 8 50.06 -74.57 -3.44
CA SER A 8 50.44 -73.78 -2.25
C SER A 8 49.36 -72.71 -1.96
N MET A 9 48.61 -72.86 -0.86
CA MET A 9 47.78 -71.79 -0.31
C MET A 9 48.64 -70.87 0.57
N PRO A 10 48.68 -69.55 0.34
CA PRO A 10 49.12 -68.60 1.34
C PRO A 10 47.93 -68.25 2.26
N SER A 11 48.16 -68.52 3.55
CA SER A 11 47.55 -67.91 4.73
C SER A 11 46.75 -66.64 4.48
N LEU A 12 45.44 -66.68 4.83
CA LEU A 12 44.61 -65.50 5.04
C LEU A 12 45.20 -64.67 6.19
N GLY A 13 46.00 -63.66 5.82
CA GLY A 13 46.30 -62.55 6.71
C GLY A 13 45.09 -61.63 6.79
N ASP A 14 44.63 -61.38 8.03
CA ASP A 14 43.65 -60.35 8.41
C ASP A 14 43.93 -59.03 7.69
N ARG A 15 43.24 -58.81 6.57
CA ARG A 15 43.07 -57.46 6.01
C ARG A 15 42.00 -56.79 6.85
N HIS A 16 42.44 -55.98 7.80
CA HIS A 16 41.65 -54.86 8.29
C HIS A 16 41.12 -54.10 7.07
N LEU A 17 39.87 -54.38 6.72
CA LEU A 17 39.06 -53.58 5.81
C LEU A 17 38.89 -52.23 6.51
N THR A 18 39.85 -51.33 6.34
CA THR A 18 39.58 -49.91 6.51
C THR A 18 38.42 -49.61 5.58
N PRO A 19 37.29 -49.11 6.09
CA PRO A 19 36.15 -48.81 5.25
C PRO A 19 36.64 -47.81 4.21
N THR A 20 36.75 -48.26 2.96
CA THR A 20 36.98 -47.41 1.81
C THR A 20 35.76 -46.51 1.73
N MET A 21 35.84 -45.37 2.42
CA MET A 21 34.81 -44.35 2.35
C MET A 21 34.63 -44.00 0.89
N SER A 22 33.40 -44.17 0.41
CA SER A 22 33.01 -43.82 -0.93
C SER A 22 33.49 -42.38 -1.21
N PRO A 23 34.29 -42.14 -2.27
CA PRO A 23 34.79 -40.81 -2.60
C PRO A 23 33.68 -39.80 -2.97
N HIS A 24 32.42 -40.21 -2.85
CA HIS A 24 31.23 -39.40 -3.14
C HIS A 24 30.43 -38.97 -1.91
N ASP A 25 30.85 -39.28 -0.67
CA ASP A 25 30.19 -38.70 0.50
C ASP A 25 30.74 -37.29 0.79
N PRO A 26 29.94 -36.22 0.57
CA PRO A 26 30.38 -34.86 0.84
C PRO A 26 30.41 -34.64 2.34
N SER A 27 31.56 -34.90 2.97
CA SER A 27 31.77 -34.54 4.36
C SER A 27 31.51 -33.03 4.55
N LEU A 28 30.92 -32.65 5.68
CA LEU A 28 30.67 -31.24 6.06
C LEU A 28 31.94 -30.37 5.97
N ARG A 29 33.12 -30.99 6.09
CA ARG A 29 34.44 -30.36 5.89
C ARG A 29 34.76 -30.04 4.42
N SER A 30 34.34 -30.87 3.46
CA SER A 30 34.40 -30.54 2.03
C SER A 30 33.50 -29.35 1.69
N LEU A 31 32.32 -29.28 2.32
CA LEU A 31 31.38 -28.18 2.17
C LEU A 31 31.94 -26.88 2.76
N LEU A 32 32.56 -26.92 3.95
CA LEU A 32 33.30 -25.81 4.54
C LEU A 32 34.53 -25.39 3.72
N GLY A 33 35.26 -26.34 3.13
CA GLY A 33 36.39 -26.04 2.24
C GLY A 33 35.98 -25.36 0.93
N SER A 34 34.75 -25.60 0.46
CA SER A 34 34.15 -24.89 -0.69
C SER A 34 33.67 -23.47 -0.34
N LEU A 35 33.36 -23.19 0.93
CA LEU A 35 33.01 -21.84 1.39
C LEU A 35 34.21 -20.87 1.33
N PHE A 36 35.45 -21.35 1.29
CA PHE A 36 36.64 -20.50 1.10
C PHE A 36 37.07 -20.37 -0.37
N GLU A 37 36.23 -20.79 -1.32
CA GLU A 37 36.46 -20.49 -2.73
C GLU A 37 36.15 -19.03 -3.07
N PRO A 38 36.92 -18.38 -3.94
CA PRO A 38 36.63 -17.03 -4.46
C PRO A 38 35.24 -16.81 -5.06
N ASN A 39 34.57 -17.88 -5.48
CA ASN A 39 33.16 -17.91 -5.84
C ASN A 39 32.30 -17.35 -4.71
N PHE A 40 32.65 -17.73 -3.47
CA PHE A 40 32.03 -17.24 -2.26
C PHE A 40 32.30 -15.74 -2.06
N LEU A 41 33.46 -15.18 -2.40
CA LEU A 41 33.72 -13.74 -2.23
C LEU A 41 32.89 -12.87 -3.18
N ILE A 42 32.79 -13.24 -4.45
CA ILE A 42 31.94 -12.54 -5.43
C ILE A 42 30.47 -12.70 -5.02
N LEU A 43 30.09 -13.91 -4.60
CA LEU A 43 28.77 -14.22 -4.10
C LEU A 43 28.42 -13.46 -2.81
N ILE A 44 29.36 -13.31 -1.87
CA ILE A 44 29.23 -12.47 -0.66
C ILE A 44 29.11 -11.01 -1.06
N THR A 45 29.93 -10.53 -2.01
CA THR A 45 29.87 -9.14 -2.45
C THR A 45 28.51 -8.85 -3.09
N TYR A 46 28.02 -9.76 -3.93
CA TYR A 46 26.69 -9.72 -4.50
C TYR A 46 25.61 -9.76 -3.42
N LEU A 47 25.72 -10.66 -2.45
CA LEU A 47 24.83 -10.74 -1.28
C LEU A 47 24.85 -9.43 -0.51
N ALA A 48 26.02 -8.85 -0.25
CA ALA A 48 26.20 -7.63 0.50
C ALA A 48 25.58 -6.42 -0.22
N ILE A 49 25.74 -6.32 -1.55
CA ILE A 49 25.05 -5.30 -2.37
C ILE A 49 23.54 -5.49 -2.27
N ASN A 50 23.04 -6.72 -2.37
CA ASN A 50 21.62 -7.03 -2.28
C ASN A 50 21.04 -6.75 -0.90
N LEU A 51 21.77 -7.11 0.17
CA LEU A 51 21.41 -6.81 1.56
C LEU A 51 21.47 -5.30 1.81
N TYR A 52 22.41 -4.57 1.21
CA TYR A 52 22.48 -3.12 1.27
C TYR A 52 21.25 -2.48 0.60
N LEU A 53 20.86 -2.95 -0.60
CA LEU A 53 19.65 -2.49 -1.28
C LEU A 53 18.39 -2.82 -0.48
N ALA A 54 18.28 -4.03 0.06
CA ALA A 54 17.18 -4.44 0.92
C ALA A 54 17.10 -3.59 2.18
N PHE A 55 18.23 -3.37 2.86
CA PHE A 55 18.32 -2.47 4.02
C PHE A 55 17.92 -1.05 3.67
N ARG A 56 18.31 -0.55 2.48
CA ARG A 56 17.88 0.76 2.00
C ARG A 56 16.37 0.83 1.77
N VAL A 57 15.77 -0.20 1.18
CA VAL A 57 14.30 -0.31 1.01
C VAL A 57 13.60 -0.33 2.37
N ILE A 58 14.07 -1.16 3.31
CA ILE A 58 13.54 -1.25 4.67
C ILE A 58 13.68 0.11 5.37
N ARG A 59 14.83 0.76 5.27
CA ARG A 59 15.07 2.08 5.87
C ARG A 59 14.17 3.16 5.27
N LEU A 60 13.97 3.16 3.95
CA LEU A 60 13.03 4.07 3.28
C LEU A 60 11.58 3.83 3.72
N ALA A 61 11.25 2.58 4.04
CA ALA A 61 9.95 2.19 4.55
C ALA A 61 9.74 2.61 6.01
N THR A 62 10.73 2.41 6.87
CA THR A 62 10.63 2.61 8.32
C THR A 62 10.95 4.02 8.80
N ARG A 63 11.76 4.80 8.07
CA ARG A 63 12.21 6.15 8.49
C ARG A 63 11.09 7.09 8.92
N ARG A 64 9.94 7.06 8.23
CA ARG A 64 8.79 7.94 8.53
C ARG A 64 8.10 7.69 9.87
N HIS A 65 8.42 6.62 10.58
CA HIS A 65 7.71 6.26 11.81
C HIS A 65 8.17 7.06 13.04
N GLY A 66 9.39 7.61 13.03
CA GLY A 66 9.95 8.34 14.18
C GLY A 66 9.30 9.71 14.41
N GLU A 67 9.05 10.47 13.35
CA GLU A 67 8.71 11.89 13.46
C GLU A 67 7.21 12.21 13.37
N LEU A 68 6.38 11.28 12.87
CA LEU A 68 4.91 11.41 12.98
C LEU A 68 4.40 11.19 14.42
N ARG A 69 5.25 10.60 15.30
CA ARG A 69 4.96 10.48 16.74
C ARG A 69 5.35 11.73 17.54
N THR A 70 6.11 12.66 16.97
CA THR A 70 6.63 13.84 17.70
C THR A 70 5.81 15.10 17.49
N THR A 71 4.64 15.04 16.84
CA THR A 71 3.60 16.00 17.17
C THR A 71 3.05 15.61 18.54
N PRO A 72 3.34 16.34 19.62
CA PRO A 72 2.59 16.16 20.85
C PRO A 72 1.10 16.20 20.50
N PRO A 73 0.24 15.39 21.16
CA PRO A 73 -1.21 15.56 21.07
C PRO A 73 -1.56 16.92 21.69
N GLU A 74 -1.33 17.99 20.93
CA GLU A 74 -1.72 19.35 21.24
C GLU A 74 -3.18 19.53 20.82
N SER A 75 -4.09 18.92 21.59
CA SER A 75 -5.09 19.75 22.21
C SER A 75 -4.49 20.13 23.56
N GLY A 76 -3.80 21.27 23.60
CA GLY A 76 -3.41 21.90 24.85
C GLY A 76 -4.65 22.35 25.62
N GLU A 77 -5.40 21.41 26.18
CA GLU A 77 -5.95 21.60 27.51
C GLU A 77 -4.82 21.24 28.47
N LEU A 78 -3.99 22.22 28.77
CA LEU A 78 -3.07 22.21 29.90
C LEU A 78 -3.91 22.27 31.19
N GLY A 79 -4.62 21.18 31.47
CA GLY A 79 -5.43 20.95 32.66
C GLY A 79 -4.78 19.89 33.55
N LEU A 80 -3.77 20.31 34.32
CA LEU A 80 -3.50 19.87 35.70
C LEU A 80 -3.97 18.45 36.14
N LEU A 81 -3.49 17.39 35.50
CA LEU A 81 -3.49 16.05 36.11
C LEU A 81 -2.07 15.53 36.17
N ASN A 82 -1.39 15.99 37.23
CA ASN A 82 -0.12 15.44 37.70
C ASN A 82 -0.29 13.99 38.14
N GLU A 83 0.72 13.19 37.80
CA GLU A 83 1.38 12.21 38.66
C GLU A 83 0.48 11.32 39.52
N HIS A 84 0.10 10.14 39.02
CA HIS A 84 0.02 8.93 39.85
C HIS A 84 0.54 7.71 39.05
N GLY A 85 1.62 7.14 39.57
CA GLY A 85 2.52 6.23 38.86
C GLY A 85 2.04 4.79 38.66
N ASP A 86 2.66 4.16 37.66
CA ASP A 86 3.02 2.74 37.51
C ASP A 86 1.98 1.61 37.65
N MET A 87 0.71 1.88 37.97
CA MET A 87 -0.27 0.81 38.23
C MET A 87 -1.19 0.42 37.05
N SER A 88 -1.05 1.04 35.87
CA SER A 88 -2.07 0.95 34.81
C SER A 88 -1.88 -0.18 33.79
N PHE A 89 -0.66 -0.68 33.56
CA PHE A 89 -0.45 -1.71 32.53
C PHE A 89 -0.80 -3.12 33.02
N GLU A 90 -0.48 -3.44 34.27
CA GLU A 90 -0.73 -4.75 34.86
C GLU A 90 -2.23 -4.96 35.18
N ARG A 91 -2.93 -3.92 35.64
CA ARG A 91 -4.41 -3.94 35.79
C ARG A 91 -5.14 -4.01 34.44
N CYS A 92 -4.61 -3.40 33.39
CA CYS A 92 -5.19 -3.51 32.04
C CYS A 92 -5.06 -4.94 31.47
N MET A 93 -4.01 -5.67 31.86
CA MET A 93 -3.84 -7.09 31.55
C MET A 93 -4.68 -8.00 32.47
N GLN A 94 -4.86 -7.66 33.75
CA GLN A 94 -5.69 -8.44 34.68
C GLN A 94 -7.20 -8.34 34.39
N ALA A 95 -7.68 -7.15 33.98
CA ALA A 95 -9.04 -6.98 33.48
C ALA A 95 -9.28 -7.76 32.16
N HIS A 96 -8.22 -8.05 31.41
CA HIS A 96 -8.32 -8.85 30.19
C HIS A 96 -8.58 -10.34 30.50
N ASP A 97 -8.18 -10.87 31.65
CA ASP A 97 -8.40 -12.28 32.04
C ASP A 97 -9.81 -12.56 32.59
N THR A 98 -10.42 -11.61 33.30
CA THR A 98 -11.82 -11.74 33.78
C THR A 98 -12.84 -11.72 32.64
N LEU A 99 -12.49 -11.12 31.50
CA LEU A 99 -13.29 -11.09 30.26
C LEU A 99 -13.35 -12.41 29.49
N PHE A 100 -12.57 -13.42 29.89
CA PHE A 100 -12.64 -14.78 29.34
C PHE A 100 -13.42 -15.76 30.20
N HIS A 101 -14.12 -15.31 31.25
CA HIS A 101 -15.15 -16.14 31.86
C HIS A 101 -16.12 -16.64 30.77
N PRO A 102 -16.38 -17.96 30.72
CA PRO A 102 -17.23 -18.55 29.71
C PRO A 102 -18.67 -18.06 29.94
N ALA A 103 -19.01 -16.94 29.30
CA ALA A 103 -20.38 -16.44 29.25
C ALA A 103 -21.30 -17.59 28.83
N GLN A 104 -22.24 -17.91 29.72
CA GLN A 104 -23.25 -18.94 29.54
C GLN A 104 -23.87 -18.86 28.14
N HIS A 105 -24.11 -20.04 27.57
CA HIS A 105 -24.57 -20.33 26.22
C HIS A 105 -25.66 -19.39 25.65
N ARG A 106 -25.29 -18.19 25.20
CA ARG A 106 -26.11 -17.45 24.23
C ARG A 106 -26.08 -18.24 22.91
N LYS A 107 -27.25 -18.73 22.48
CA LYS A 107 -27.44 -19.39 21.18
C LYS A 107 -26.80 -18.51 20.09
N ARG A 108 -25.74 -19.01 19.45
CA ARG A 108 -25.04 -18.29 18.36
C ARG A 108 -26.02 -18.02 17.23
N LYS A 109 -26.58 -16.81 17.14
CA LYS A 109 -27.29 -16.36 15.94
C LYS A 109 -26.29 -16.44 14.77
N ARG A 110 -26.66 -17.09 13.67
CA ARG A 110 -25.85 -17.20 12.43
C ARG A 110 -25.66 -15.80 11.84
N SER A 111 -24.41 -15.39 11.56
CA SER A 111 -24.14 -14.08 10.94
C SER A 111 -24.66 -14.06 9.51
N ASP A 112 -25.26 -12.94 9.10
CA ASP A 112 -25.76 -12.74 7.74
C ASP A 112 -24.61 -12.43 6.76
N THR A 113 -23.44 -12.03 7.30
CA THR A 113 -22.24 -11.64 6.56
C THR A 113 -21.02 -12.48 6.95
N PRO A 114 -21.07 -13.82 6.84
CA PRO A 114 -20.01 -14.70 7.37
C PRO A 114 -18.67 -14.54 6.65
N ALA A 115 -18.67 -14.26 5.34
CA ALA A 115 -17.42 -14.08 4.59
C ALA A 115 -16.76 -12.73 4.95
N ALA A 116 -17.56 -11.66 4.99
CA ALA A 116 -17.06 -10.35 5.39
C ALA A 116 -16.53 -10.35 6.82
N ASP A 117 -17.27 -10.95 7.77
CA ASP A 117 -16.83 -11.09 9.16
C ASP A 117 -15.52 -11.87 9.26
N ALA A 118 -15.35 -12.95 8.51
CA ALA A 118 -14.13 -13.75 8.51
C ALA A 118 -12.92 -12.97 7.98
N LEU A 119 -13.08 -12.22 6.89
CA LEU A 119 -12.02 -11.39 6.33
C LEU A 119 -11.65 -10.24 7.25
N ILE A 120 -12.64 -9.51 7.80
CA ILE A 120 -12.40 -8.41 8.74
C ILE A 120 -11.75 -8.94 10.03
N ARG A 121 -12.16 -10.11 10.53
CA ARG A 121 -11.51 -10.76 11.68
C ARG A 121 -10.07 -11.17 11.39
N THR A 122 -9.82 -11.67 10.19
CA THR A 122 -8.46 -12.03 9.78
C THR A 122 -7.58 -10.78 9.69
N ALA A 123 -8.07 -9.70 9.09
CA ALA A 123 -7.36 -8.43 9.04
C ALA A 123 -7.13 -7.84 10.44
N THR A 124 -8.15 -7.76 11.30
CA THR A 124 -7.99 -7.25 12.68
C THR A 124 -7.02 -8.11 13.50
N TRP A 125 -7.06 -9.44 13.34
CA TRP A 125 -6.08 -10.34 13.95
C TRP A 125 -4.66 -10.04 13.47
N ALA A 126 -4.50 -9.76 12.17
CA ALA A 126 -3.22 -9.50 11.54
C ALA A 126 -2.67 -8.13 11.99
N PHE A 127 -3.53 -7.11 12.09
CA PHE A 127 -3.20 -5.76 12.54
C PHE A 127 -3.13 -5.61 14.08
N LYS A 128 -3.44 -6.66 14.84
CA LYS A 128 -3.31 -6.65 16.31
C LYS A 128 -1.86 -6.36 16.73
N SER A 129 -1.69 -5.71 17.89
CA SER A 129 -0.39 -5.39 18.49
C SER A 129 0.48 -4.54 17.57
N ASP A 130 -0.03 -3.38 17.15
CA ASP A 130 0.66 -2.46 16.24
C ASP A 130 1.11 -3.15 14.93
N ALA A 131 0.22 -3.95 14.33
CA ALA A 131 0.49 -4.74 13.13
C ALA A 131 1.72 -5.68 13.20
N ALA A 132 2.20 -6.04 14.40
CA ALA A 132 3.39 -6.86 14.59
C ALA A 132 3.29 -8.21 13.87
N ARG A 133 2.10 -8.81 13.82
CA ARG A 133 1.88 -10.11 13.18
C ARG A 133 1.97 -10.04 11.66
N VAL A 134 1.38 -9.02 11.04
CA VAL A 134 1.50 -8.79 9.59
C VAL A 134 2.94 -8.48 9.21
N LYS A 135 3.61 -7.64 10.02
CA LYS A 135 5.04 -7.31 9.84
C LYS A 135 5.88 -8.59 9.89
N LEU A 136 5.66 -9.42 10.91
CA LEU A 136 6.34 -10.72 11.05
C LEU A 136 6.04 -11.65 9.88
N LEU A 137 4.77 -11.75 9.44
CA LEU A 137 4.37 -12.59 8.31
C LEU A 137 5.15 -12.22 7.03
N PHE A 138 5.13 -10.95 6.64
CA PHE A 138 5.84 -10.52 5.43
C PHE A 138 7.37 -10.56 5.59
N ALA A 139 7.90 -10.34 6.80
CA ALA A 139 9.31 -10.52 7.08
C ALA A 139 9.74 -11.99 6.94
N LEU A 140 8.96 -12.93 7.47
CA LEU A 140 9.19 -14.37 7.32
C LEU A 140 9.08 -14.79 5.86
N LEU A 141 8.05 -14.34 5.13
CA LEU A 141 7.92 -14.61 3.69
C LEU A 141 9.10 -14.04 2.90
N ALA A 142 9.60 -12.84 3.23
CA ALA A 142 10.80 -12.27 2.62
C ALA A 142 12.04 -13.13 2.92
N LEU A 143 12.26 -13.54 4.16
CA LEU A 143 13.40 -14.38 4.55
C LEU A 143 13.35 -15.76 3.87
N LEU A 144 12.17 -16.38 3.80
CA LEU A 144 11.97 -17.65 3.10
C LEU A 144 12.23 -17.51 1.60
N SER A 145 11.73 -16.44 0.98
CA SER A 145 11.97 -16.12 -0.43
C SER A 145 13.46 -15.94 -0.73
N LEU A 146 14.15 -15.17 0.13
CA LEU A 146 15.60 -14.95 0.02
C LEU A 146 16.36 -16.27 0.20
N GLY A 147 16.08 -17.02 1.25
CA GLY A 147 16.73 -18.30 1.54
C GLY A 147 16.54 -19.31 0.39
N SER A 148 15.33 -19.41 -0.16
CA SER A 148 15.05 -20.29 -1.29
C SER A 148 15.80 -19.88 -2.56
N THR A 149 15.78 -18.59 -2.90
CA THR A 149 16.48 -18.07 -4.08
C THR A 149 17.98 -18.33 -3.99
N TRP A 150 18.57 -18.04 -2.84
CA TRP A 150 20.00 -18.22 -2.60
C TRP A 150 20.42 -19.69 -2.58
N TYR A 151 19.59 -20.57 -2.03
CA TYR A 151 19.81 -22.01 -2.13
C TYR A 151 19.94 -22.45 -3.60
N TYR A 152 19.00 -22.07 -4.46
CA TYR A 152 19.06 -22.43 -5.88
C TYR A 152 20.18 -21.72 -6.64
N MET A 153 20.51 -20.47 -6.29
CA MET A 153 21.63 -19.75 -6.91
C MET A 153 22.97 -20.43 -6.59
N ILE A 154 23.18 -20.87 -5.34
CA ILE A 154 24.37 -21.64 -4.96
C ILE A 154 24.41 -22.98 -5.70
N ALA A 155 23.27 -23.68 -5.77
CA ALA A 155 23.17 -24.93 -6.52
C ALA A 155 23.45 -24.74 -8.02
N PHE A 156 22.98 -23.64 -8.61
CA PHE A 156 23.27 -23.27 -10.00
C PHE A 156 24.75 -22.97 -10.22
N LEU A 157 25.38 -22.17 -9.35
CA LEU A 157 26.81 -21.87 -9.44
C LEU A 157 27.65 -23.15 -9.37
N ARG A 158 27.31 -24.07 -8.46
CA ARG A 158 27.94 -25.39 -8.37
C ARG A 158 27.77 -26.18 -9.67
N HIS A 159 26.56 -26.22 -10.23
CA HIS A 159 26.26 -26.94 -11.46
C HIS A 159 27.01 -26.36 -12.67
N SER A 160 27.03 -25.03 -12.81
CA SER A 160 27.73 -24.33 -13.89
C SER A 160 29.25 -24.48 -13.78
N TYR A 161 29.81 -24.48 -12.57
CA TYR A 161 31.23 -24.75 -12.36
C TYR A 161 31.62 -26.19 -12.72
N ALA A 162 30.81 -27.18 -12.32
CA ALA A 162 31.05 -28.57 -12.71
C ALA A 162 31.02 -28.75 -14.24
N SER A 163 30.04 -28.12 -14.91
CA SER A 163 29.90 -28.12 -16.37
C SER A 163 31.06 -27.40 -17.07
N TYR A 164 31.63 -26.36 -16.45
CA TYR A 164 32.85 -25.71 -16.93
C TYR A 164 34.06 -26.64 -16.88
N LEU A 165 34.26 -27.34 -15.77
CA LEU A 165 35.37 -28.30 -15.64
C LEU A 165 35.27 -29.41 -16.67
N GLU A 166 34.07 -29.96 -16.89
CA GLU A 166 33.82 -30.96 -17.93
C GLU A 166 34.13 -30.42 -19.33
N ARG A 167 33.69 -29.20 -19.66
CA ARG A 167 34.02 -28.54 -20.93
C ARG A 167 35.53 -28.38 -21.11
N CYS A 168 36.25 -27.95 -20.07
CA CYS A 168 37.71 -27.84 -20.15
C CYS A 168 38.39 -29.20 -20.38
N HIS A 169 37.90 -30.27 -19.73
CA HIS A 169 38.41 -31.62 -19.95
C HIS A 169 38.18 -32.10 -21.39
N LEU A 170 37.01 -31.82 -21.97
CA LEU A 170 36.66 -32.24 -23.33
C LEU A 170 37.38 -31.43 -24.41
N THR A 171 37.58 -30.12 -24.19
CA THR A 171 38.18 -29.21 -25.17
C THR A 171 39.71 -29.14 -25.08
N GLY A 172 40.31 -29.77 -24.06
CA GLY A 172 41.75 -29.63 -23.79
C GLY A 172 42.15 -28.22 -23.34
N TYR A 173 41.18 -27.40 -22.91
CA TYR A 173 41.46 -26.05 -22.44
C TYR A 173 42.37 -26.13 -21.20
N LEU A 174 43.47 -25.38 -21.23
CA LEU A 174 44.49 -25.40 -20.18
C LEU A 174 43.91 -24.87 -18.86
N LEU A 175 43.48 -25.77 -17.99
CA LEU A 175 43.11 -25.45 -16.62
C LEU A 175 44.37 -25.12 -15.81
N PRO A 176 44.32 -24.09 -14.93
CA PRO A 176 45.33 -23.89 -13.92
C PRO A 176 45.54 -25.18 -13.12
N PRO A 177 46.77 -25.46 -12.67
CA PRO A 177 47.06 -26.66 -11.90
C PRO A 177 46.13 -26.76 -10.70
N GLN A 178 45.80 -27.99 -10.30
CA GLN A 178 44.89 -28.21 -9.18
C GLN A 178 45.44 -27.51 -7.94
N PRO A 179 44.66 -26.61 -7.30
CA PRO A 179 45.14 -25.87 -6.15
C PRO A 179 45.43 -26.84 -5.01
N PRO A 180 46.51 -26.63 -4.24
CA PRO A 180 46.78 -27.46 -3.07
C PRO A 180 45.63 -27.38 -2.05
N ALA A 181 45.52 -28.42 -1.22
CA ALA A 181 44.55 -28.46 -0.14
C ALA A 181 44.76 -27.26 0.81
N PHE A 182 43.66 -26.71 1.35
CA PHE A 182 43.76 -25.69 2.39
C PHE A 182 44.29 -26.35 3.66
N GLN A 183 45.59 -26.18 3.93
CA GLN A 183 46.24 -26.61 5.17
C GLN A 183 46.57 -25.36 5.97
N LEU A 184 45.83 -25.12 7.06
CA LEU A 184 46.06 -24.00 7.97
C LEU A 184 47.45 -24.05 8.63
N ASP A 185 47.99 -25.27 8.79
CA ASP A 185 49.31 -25.53 9.37
C ASP A 185 50.46 -25.13 8.43
N ALA A 186 50.17 -24.89 7.15
CA ALA A 186 51.14 -24.51 6.13
C ALA A 186 50.77 -23.17 5.49
N PRO A 187 50.90 -22.04 6.21
CA PRO A 187 50.46 -20.72 5.73
C PRO A 187 51.18 -20.28 4.45
N HIS A 188 52.39 -20.78 4.20
CA HIS A 188 53.13 -20.54 2.95
C HIS A 188 52.45 -21.14 1.71
N LEU A 189 51.61 -22.18 1.87
CA LEU A 189 50.80 -22.75 0.79
C LEU A 189 49.46 -22.04 0.61
N LEU A 190 49.03 -21.24 1.60
CA LEU A 190 47.71 -20.60 1.59
C LEU A 190 47.60 -19.55 0.48
N ALA A 191 48.62 -18.71 0.31
CA ALA A 191 48.63 -17.69 -0.73
C ALA A 191 48.62 -18.30 -2.16
N PRO A 192 49.48 -19.28 -2.50
CA PRO A 192 49.38 -20.01 -3.77
C PRO A 192 48.05 -20.74 -3.97
N ALA A 193 47.50 -21.39 -2.92
CA ALA A 193 46.21 -22.06 -2.98
C ALA A 193 45.07 -21.09 -3.33
N VAL A 194 45.02 -19.95 -2.64
CA VAL A 194 44.02 -18.90 -2.87
C VAL A 194 44.20 -18.31 -4.27
N HIS A 195 45.43 -18.01 -4.69
CA HIS A 195 45.72 -17.46 -6.01
C HIS A 195 45.28 -18.39 -7.15
N LEU A 196 45.64 -19.69 -7.09
CA LEU A 196 45.25 -20.65 -8.12
C LEU A 196 43.73 -20.86 -8.19
N ARG A 197 43.04 -20.85 -7.04
CA ARG A 197 41.56 -20.88 -7.01
C ARG A 197 40.97 -19.62 -7.63
N LEU A 198 41.50 -18.44 -7.28
CA LEU A 198 41.07 -17.15 -7.85
C LEU A 198 41.22 -17.14 -9.36
N LEU A 199 42.35 -17.66 -9.87
CA LEU A 199 42.62 -17.74 -11.30
C LEU A 199 41.65 -18.69 -12.01
N ARG A 200 41.41 -19.88 -11.46
CA ARG A 200 40.46 -20.83 -12.05
C ARG A 200 39.03 -20.25 -12.07
N ILE A 201 38.67 -19.50 -11.04
CA ILE A 201 37.36 -18.87 -10.91
C ILE A 201 37.21 -17.67 -11.82
N SER A 202 38.24 -16.84 -11.95
CA SER A 202 38.21 -15.71 -12.88
C SER A 202 38.10 -16.21 -14.33
N GLN A 203 38.76 -17.32 -14.66
CA GLN A 203 38.58 -17.98 -15.96
C GLN A 203 37.18 -18.58 -16.12
N TRP A 204 36.62 -19.23 -15.09
CA TRP A 204 35.24 -19.72 -15.11
C TRP A 204 34.24 -18.58 -15.34
N LEU A 205 34.30 -17.53 -14.53
CA LEU A 205 33.40 -16.37 -14.63
C LEU A 205 33.62 -15.54 -15.89
N GLY A 206 34.86 -15.50 -16.40
CA GLY A 206 35.20 -14.81 -17.64
C GLY A 206 34.74 -15.57 -18.89
N SER A 207 34.73 -16.90 -18.83
CA SER A 207 34.27 -17.75 -19.93
C SER A 207 32.76 -17.91 -19.97
N LEU A 208 32.06 -17.75 -18.84
CA LEU A 208 30.62 -17.96 -18.74
C LEU A 208 29.84 -16.67 -18.53
N SER A 209 28.90 -16.42 -19.44
CA SER A 209 27.77 -15.54 -19.17
C SER A 209 26.74 -16.28 -18.30
N LEU A 210 26.98 -16.40 -16.99
CA LEU A 210 26.13 -17.13 -16.04
C LEU A 210 24.64 -16.79 -16.17
N PHE A 211 24.33 -15.49 -16.27
CA PHE A 211 22.95 -15.02 -16.46
C PHE A 211 22.35 -15.48 -17.79
N LYS A 212 23.14 -15.48 -18.87
CA LYS A 212 22.69 -15.98 -20.17
C LYS A 212 22.42 -17.47 -20.09
N GLU A 213 23.32 -18.27 -19.52
CA GLU A 213 23.11 -19.73 -19.38
C GLU A 213 21.86 -20.03 -18.56
N ALA A 214 21.68 -19.36 -17.41
CA ALA A 214 20.50 -19.52 -16.56
C ALA A 214 19.21 -19.22 -17.34
N TRP A 215 19.15 -18.07 -18.03
CA TRP A 215 17.97 -17.68 -18.80
C TRP A 215 17.75 -18.52 -20.05
N MET A 216 18.80 -19.01 -20.71
CA MET A 216 18.66 -19.92 -21.84
C MET A 216 18.05 -21.26 -21.41
N GLU A 217 18.37 -21.77 -20.22
CA GLU A 217 17.72 -22.98 -19.71
C GLU A 217 16.25 -22.72 -19.35
N VAL A 218 15.95 -21.52 -18.85
CA VAL A 218 14.58 -21.12 -18.47
C VAL A 218 13.64 -20.98 -19.68
N ILE A 219 14.18 -20.53 -20.82
CA ILE A 219 13.42 -20.33 -22.07
C ILE A 219 13.56 -21.51 -23.03
N ARG A 220 14.18 -22.61 -22.59
CA ARG A 220 14.55 -23.73 -23.44
C ARG A 220 13.33 -24.42 -24.07
N ASP A 221 12.27 -24.59 -23.29
CA ASP A 221 11.07 -25.31 -23.70
C ASP A 221 9.80 -24.72 -23.10
N ALA A 222 8.64 -25.00 -23.71
CA ALA A 222 7.36 -24.44 -23.29
C ALA A 222 6.98 -24.81 -21.84
N PRO A 223 7.20 -26.05 -21.34
CA PRO A 223 7.01 -26.38 -19.93
C PRO A 223 7.91 -25.56 -18.98
N ALA A 224 9.20 -25.37 -19.31
CA ALA A 224 10.09 -24.51 -18.54
C ALA A 224 9.60 -23.04 -18.54
N TRP A 225 9.16 -22.55 -19.70
CA TRP A 225 8.63 -21.19 -19.84
C TRP A 225 7.30 -20.98 -19.11
N TRP A 226 6.49 -22.02 -18.90
CA TRP A 226 5.18 -21.91 -18.25
C TRP A 226 5.24 -21.29 -16.84
N TRP A 227 6.26 -21.64 -16.05
CA TRP A 227 6.48 -21.05 -14.72
C TRP A 227 7.01 -19.62 -14.81
N SER A 228 8.00 -19.42 -15.66
CA SER A 228 8.77 -18.18 -15.76
C SER A 228 7.97 -17.05 -16.39
N SER A 229 7.14 -17.38 -17.39
CA SER A 229 6.22 -16.44 -18.03
C SER A 229 5.28 -15.80 -17.02
N GLU A 230 4.76 -16.56 -16.04
CA GLU A 230 3.83 -16.00 -15.05
C GLU A 230 4.48 -14.94 -14.18
N ILE A 231 5.70 -15.18 -13.69
CA ILE A 231 6.46 -14.16 -12.95
C ILE A 231 6.70 -12.93 -13.82
N CYS A 232 7.05 -13.12 -15.08
CA CYS A 232 7.29 -12.00 -16.00
C CYS A 232 6.00 -11.20 -16.26
N ILE A 233 4.85 -11.88 -16.37
CA ILE A 233 3.53 -11.25 -16.48
C ILE A 233 3.19 -10.49 -15.19
N VAL A 234 3.45 -11.07 -14.00
CA VAL A 234 3.26 -10.39 -12.70
C VAL A 234 4.06 -9.11 -12.65
N THR A 235 5.35 -9.18 -13.00
CA THR A 235 6.26 -8.04 -12.87
C THR A 235 5.96 -6.92 -13.84
N VAL A 236 5.75 -7.22 -15.13
CA VAL A 236 5.40 -6.22 -16.15
C VAL A 236 4.01 -5.66 -15.92
N GLY A 237 3.06 -6.53 -15.54
CA GLY A 237 1.65 -6.20 -15.39
C GLY A 237 1.33 -5.66 -14.01
N ALA A 238 0.63 -6.47 -13.20
CA ALA A 238 -0.02 -6.02 -11.99
C ALA A 238 0.96 -5.37 -11.01
N TRP A 239 2.14 -5.95 -10.83
CA TRP A 239 3.06 -5.52 -9.77
C TRP A 239 3.73 -4.18 -10.08
N ALA A 240 4.28 -3.96 -11.28
CA ALA A 240 4.89 -2.66 -11.62
C ALA A 240 3.88 -1.51 -11.52
N LEU A 241 2.63 -1.75 -11.92
CA LEU A 241 1.55 -0.78 -11.79
C LEU A 241 1.16 -0.59 -10.34
N PHE A 242 1.02 -1.67 -9.59
CA PHE A 242 0.71 -1.60 -8.16
C PHE A 242 1.76 -0.80 -7.40
N LEU A 243 3.05 -1.09 -7.64
CA LEU A 243 4.17 -0.32 -7.11
C LEU A 243 4.01 1.17 -7.43
N ARG A 244 3.73 1.51 -8.69
CA ARG A 244 3.50 2.90 -9.11
C ARG A 244 2.32 3.53 -8.36
N HIS A 245 1.15 2.90 -8.35
CA HIS A 245 -0.06 3.44 -7.75
C HIS A 245 0.08 3.60 -6.22
N GLU A 246 0.59 2.58 -5.53
CA GLU A 246 0.82 2.65 -4.09
C GLU A 246 1.95 3.60 -3.74
N SER A 247 2.99 3.73 -4.57
CA SER A 247 4.02 4.74 -4.36
C SER A 247 3.44 6.15 -4.36
N LYS A 248 2.50 6.44 -5.27
CA LYS A 248 1.81 7.73 -5.35
C LYS A 248 0.94 7.94 -4.11
N ARG A 249 0.13 6.94 -3.75
CA ARG A 249 -0.79 6.98 -2.61
C ARG A 249 -0.07 7.13 -1.26
N LEU A 250 0.98 6.35 -1.05
CA LEU A 250 1.77 6.33 0.19
C LEU A 250 2.95 7.31 0.16
N ARG A 251 3.14 8.02 -0.95
CA ARG A 251 4.25 8.94 -1.22
C ARG A 251 5.60 8.29 -0.92
N MET A 252 5.78 7.08 -1.43
CA MET A 252 7.06 6.36 -1.32
C MET A 252 8.01 6.88 -2.39
N PRO A 253 9.17 7.42 -2.03
CA PRO A 253 10.16 7.85 -3.00
C PRO A 253 10.94 6.63 -3.54
N HIS A 254 11.51 6.75 -4.73
CA HIS A 254 12.43 5.76 -5.33
C HIS A 254 11.88 4.33 -5.47
N VAL A 255 10.61 4.16 -5.83
CA VAL A 255 10.01 2.82 -5.94
C VAL A 255 10.64 1.95 -7.04
N TRP A 256 11.33 2.57 -8.00
CA TRP A 256 12.19 1.85 -8.94
C TRP A 256 13.25 0.97 -8.24
N ILE A 257 13.71 1.32 -7.03
CA ILE A 257 14.69 0.50 -6.27
C ILE A 257 14.07 -0.84 -5.89
N VAL A 258 12.78 -0.87 -5.55
CA VAL A 258 12.06 -2.10 -5.23
C VAL A 258 11.94 -2.98 -6.46
N MET A 259 11.63 -2.40 -7.62
CA MET A 259 11.61 -3.12 -8.88
C MET A 259 13.01 -3.65 -9.24
N ALA A 260 14.05 -2.81 -9.14
CA ALA A 260 15.44 -3.21 -9.38
C ALA A 260 15.89 -4.33 -8.43
N LEU A 261 15.51 -4.28 -7.16
CA LEU A 261 15.77 -5.35 -6.20
C LEU A 261 15.10 -6.67 -6.63
N GLY A 262 13.89 -6.60 -7.17
CA GLY A 262 13.20 -7.77 -7.75
C GLY A 262 13.95 -8.36 -8.94
N GLN A 263 14.49 -7.50 -9.81
CA GLN A 263 15.29 -7.92 -10.98
C GLN A 263 16.66 -8.50 -10.61
N LEU A 264 17.26 -8.05 -9.51
CA LEU A 264 18.58 -8.50 -9.05
C LEU A 264 18.51 -9.76 -8.18
N VAL A 265 17.55 -9.84 -7.26
CA VAL A 265 17.50 -10.92 -6.27
C VAL A 265 16.43 -11.93 -6.62
N ALA A 266 15.21 -11.61 -6.26
CA ALA A 266 14.02 -12.43 -6.44
C ALA A 266 12.81 -11.51 -6.32
N ILE A 267 11.81 -11.76 -7.13
CA ILE A 267 10.62 -10.91 -7.22
C ILE A 267 9.76 -11.09 -5.97
N SER A 268 9.65 -12.31 -5.46
CA SER A 268 8.96 -12.60 -4.19
C SER A 268 9.60 -11.87 -3.01
N PHE A 269 10.94 -11.83 -2.94
CA PHE A 269 11.65 -11.11 -1.87
C PHE A 269 11.34 -9.61 -1.92
N ALA A 270 11.47 -8.99 -3.11
CA ALA A 270 11.17 -7.58 -3.29
C ALA A 270 9.69 -7.25 -3.06
N LEU A 271 8.78 -8.11 -3.50
CA LEU A 271 7.34 -8.00 -3.24
C LEU A 271 7.06 -8.03 -1.75
N ASN A 272 7.61 -8.98 -1.00
CA ASN A 272 7.40 -9.09 0.45
C ASN A 272 7.97 -7.89 1.21
N LEU A 273 9.14 -7.38 0.82
CA LEU A 273 9.69 -6.15 1.40
C LEU A 273 8.82 -4.93 1.08
N PHE A 274 8.27 -4.86 -0.13
CA PHE A 274 7.32 -3.81 -0.49
C PHE A 274 6.05 -3.90 0.34
N GLN A 275 5.49 -5.08 0.54
CA GLN A 275 4.30 -5.25 1.37
C GLN A 275 4.58 -4.89 2.83
N LEU A 276 5.75 -5.28 3.35
CA LEU A 276 6.21 -4.85 4.65
C LEU A 276 6.28 -3.30 4.73
N ALA A 277 6.79 -2.65 3.69
CA ALA A 277 6.86 -1.20 3.62
C ALA A 277 5.48 -0.53 3.57
N VAL A 278 4.54 -1.12 2.82
CA VAL A 278 3.14 -0.68 2.78
C VAL A 278 2.53 -0.78 4.17
N VAL A 279 2.73 -1.90 4.88
CA VAL A 279 2.21 -2.13 6.23
C VAL A 279 2.77 -1.11 7.22
N TYR A 280 4.09 -0.85 7.22
CA TYR A 280 4.68 0.18 8.07
C TYR A 280 4.12 1.59 7.81
N ARG A 281 3.71 1.90 6.58
CA ARG A 281 3.13 3.22 6.24
C ARG A 281 1.63 3.30 6.44
N LEU A 282 0.89 2.21 6.23
CA LEU A 282 -0.54 2.13 6.52
C LEU A 282 -0.78 2.20 8.02
N ASP A 283 0.00 1.45 8.81
CA ASP A 283 -0.02 1.44 10.27
C ASP A 283 -0.07 2.87 10.85
N THR A 284 0.85 3.75 10.43
CA THR A 284 0.89 5.13 10.93
C THR A 284 -0.35 5.95 10.61
N ARG A 285 -0.98 5.78 9.44
CA ARG A 285 -2.14 6.61 9.02
C ARG A 285 -3.47 6.03 9.48
N ASP A 286 -3.61 4.72 9.33
CA ASP A 286 -4.87 4.02 9.57
C ASP A 286 -4.99 3.61 11.04
N MET A 287 -3.90 3.28 11.76
CA MET A 287 -4.00 3.05 13.20
C MET A 287 -4.17 4.33 14.01
N LEU A 288 -3.78 5.50 13.52
CA LEU A 288 -4.18 6.75 14.20
C LEU A 288 -5.70 6.95 14.11
N ALA A 289 -6.30 6.64 12.96
CA ALA A 289 -7.75 6.67 12.79
C ALA A 289 -8.47 5.53 13.54
N ALA A 290 -7.84 4.35 13.65
CA ALA A 290 -8.44 3.16 14.26
C ALA A 290 -8.09 2.94 15.74
N ARG A 291 -7.06 3.61 16.30
CA ARG A 291 -6.77 3.61 17.76
C ARG A 291 -7.83 4.39 18.54
N ALA A 292 -8.60 5.25 17.89
CA ALA A 292 -9.82 5.80 18.47
C ALA A 292 -10.86 4.69 18.76
N ASP A 293 -10.86 3.60 17.98
CA ASP A 293 -11.87 2.53 18.05
C ASP A 293 -11.37 1.32 18.87
N LYS A 294 -10.65 1.57 19.97
CA LYS A 294 -9.87 0.60 20.74
C LYS A 294 -10.71 -0.42 21.54
N VAL A 295 -11.69 -1.05 20.92
CA VAL A 295 -12.46 -2.13 21.52
C VAL A 295 -12.95 -2.99 20.38
N HIS A 296 -12.46 -4.20 20.17
CA HIS A 296 -13.15 -5.21 19.35
C HIS A 296 -12.75 -6.58 19.92
N LYS A 297 -13.62 -7.13 20.79
CA LYS A 297 -13.45 -8.50 21.31
C LYS A 297 -13.90 -9.51 20.25
N PRO A 298 -13.19 -10.63 20.04
CA PRO A 298 -13.41 -11.57 18.94
C PRO A 298 -14.75 -12.34 18.97
N LYS A 299 -15.57 -12.16 20.01
CA LYS A 299 -16.86 -12.84 20.17
C LYS A 299 -18.05 -12.06 19.57
N HIS A 300 -17.92 -10.76 19.29
CA HIS A 300 -19.00 -9.96 18.74
C HIS A 300 -19.02 -9.94 17.20
N ARG A 301 -20.22 -9.75 16.65
CA ARG A 301 -20.39 -9.45 15.23
C ARG A 301 -19.79 -8.09 14.97
N VAL A 302 -19.07 -7.97 13.85
CA VAL A 302 -18.47 -6.68 13.47
C VAL A 302 -19.54 -5.81 12.81
N ILE A 303 -20.44 -6.44 12.05
CA ILE A 303 -21.56 -5.78 11.37
C ILE A 303 -22.86 -6.33 11.95
N GLU A 304 -23.67 -5.46 12.52
CA GLU A 304 -25.01 -5.79 13.03
C GLU A 304 -26.09 -5.30 12.05
N PRO A 305 -27.23 -6.02 11.94
CA PRO A 305 -28.41 -5.46 11.28
C PRO A 305 -28.78 -4.13 11.94
N LEU A 306 -29.06 -3.12 11.13
CA LEU A 306 -29.84 -1.99 11.61
C LEU A 306 -31.22 -2.54 12.01
N ASP A 307 -31.48 -2.65 13.31
CA ASP A 307 -32.74 -3.14 13.83
C ASP A 307 -33.85 -2.24 13.30
N GLN A 308 -34.68 -2.76 12.39
CA GLN A 308 -35.96 -2.16 12.03
C GLN A 308 -36.97 -2.42 13.14
N SER A 309 -36.56 -2.22 14.39
CA SER A 309 -37.52 -2.22 15.49
C SER A 309 -38.62 -1.26 15.08
N PRO A 310 -39.87 -1.73 14.94
CA PRO A 310 -40.98 -0.83 14.63
C PRO A 310 -40.88 0.27 15.68
N SER A 311 -40.71 1.52 15.21
CA SER A 311 -40.63 2.69 16.09
C SER A 311 -41.64 2.46 17.20
N PRO A 312 -41.23 2.38 18.47
CA PRO A 312 -42.16 2.07 19.55
C PRO A 312 -43.33 3.02 19.33
N SER A 313 -44.50 2.44 19.07
CA SER A 313 -45.72 3.25 18.95
C SER A 313 -45.75 4.08 20.22
N PRO A 314 -45.84 5.43 20.13
CA PRO A 314 -45.64 6.31 21.28
C PRO A 314 -46.43 5.74 22.45
N GLU A 315 -45.72 5.18 23.44
CA GLU A 315 -46.38 4.70 24.63
C GLU A 315 -47.12 5.92 25.19
N PRO A 316 -48.40 5.78 25.54
CA PRO A 316 -49.15 6.87 26.12
C PRO A 316 -48.35 7.39 27.31
N SER A 317 -48.02 8.68 27.27
CA SER A 317 -47.28 9.36 28.31
C SER A 317 -47.83 8.95 29.68
N PRO A 318 -47.01 8.46 30.62
CA PRO A 318 -47.49 8.23 31.98
C PRO A 318 -48.02 9.56 32.51
N GLU A 319 -49.29 9.55 32.92
CA GLU A 319 -49.96 10.69 33.54
C GLU A 319 -49.11 11.25 34.68
N ASP A 320 -49.00 12.58 34.69
CA ASP A 320 -48.24 13.36 35.67
C ASP A 320 -48.55 12.92 37.10
N ASP A 321 -47.53 12.45 37.81
CA ASP A 321 -47.56 12.23 39.26
C ASP A 321 -47.04 13.52 39.94
N PRO A 322 -47.89 14.31 40.64
CA PRO A 322 -47.59 15.69 41.04
C PRO A 322 -46.74 15.86 42.32
N ASP A 323 -46.03 14.83 42.80
CA ASP A 323 -45.35 14.85 44.11
C ASP A 323 -43.82 14.70 44.05
N ALA A 324 -43.13 15.53 43.25
CA ALA A 324 -41.67 15.67 43.31
C ALA A 324 -41.25 17.00 43.96
N GLY A 325 -40.77 16.91 45.20
CA GLY A 325 -40.32 18.04 46.02
C GLY A 325 -39.06 18.78 45.50
N PRO A 326 -38.75 19.96 46.06
CA PRO A 326 -37.76 20.87 45.50
C PRO A 326 -36.32 20.44 45.78
N PHE A 327 -35.54 20.23 44.70
CA PHE A 327 -34.09 20.07 44.78
C PHE A 327 -33.39 21.39 45.12
N ARG A 328 -32.51 21.33 46.12
CA ARG A 328 -31.77 22.45 46.70
C ARG A 328 -30.40 22.57 46.03
N VAL A 329 -30.19 23.64 45.26
CA VAL A 329 -28.88 24.01 44.68
C VAL A 329 -28.03 24.65 45.78
N MET A 330 -26.90 24.03 46.14
CA MET A 330 -25.88 24.67 46.97
C MET A 330 -24.86 25.39 46.10
N VAL A 331 -24.79 26.71 46.27
CA VAL A 331 -23.67 27.55 45.83
C VAL A 331 -22.66 27.60 46.97
N VAL A 332 -21.42 27.17 46.72
CA VAL A 332 -20.28 27.33 47.65
C VAL A 332 -19.14 28.03 46.91
N GLY A 333 -18.86 29.28 47.30
CA GLY A 333 -17.51 29.85 47.33
C GLY A 333 -17.11 30.01 48.81
N PRO A 334 -15.82 30.26 49.18
CA PRO A 334 -15.05 31.34 48.56
C PRO A 334 -13.50 31.11 48.45
N GLU A 335 -12.88 32.02 47.69
CA GLU A 335 -11.64 32.77 47.98
C GLU A 335 -10.34 32.03 48.40
N ARG A 336 -9.31 32.12 47.54
CA ARG A 336 -7.91 31.97 47.99
C ARG A 336 -6.91 32.77 47.13
N GLN A 337 -6.11 33.56 47.85
CA GLN A 337 -4.98 34.38 47.40
C GLN A 337 -3.92 33.58 46.63
N ARG A 338 -3.23 34.25 45.70
CA ARG A 338 -1.91 33.83 45.20
C ARG A 338 -0.91 35.00 45.33
N PRO A 339 0.35 34.72 45.72
CA PRO A 339 1.43 35.69 45.63
C PRO A 339 2.13 35.66 44.27
N TYR A 340 2.73 36.80 43.96
CA TYR A 340 3.62 37.08 42.83
C TYR A 340 4.87 36.20 42.82
N PHE A 341 5.29 35.74 41.64
CA PHE A 341 6.70 35.71 41.26
C PHE A 341 6.84 35.99 39.76
N ALA A 342 7.71 36.95 39.47
CA ALA A 342 8.13 37.32 38.13
C ALA A 342 9.31 36.43 37.70
N SER A 343 9.35 36.04 36.44
CA SER A 343 10.60 35.86 35.72
C SER A 343 10.40 36.12 34.23
N ARG A 344 11.40 36.78 33.68
CA ARG A 344 11.41 37.62 32.49
C ARG A 344 12.34 36.96 31.49
N GLU A 345 11.88 36.64 30.29
CA GLU A 345 12.76 36.38 29.14
C GLU A 345 12.07 36.77 27.84
N GLY A 346 12.85 37.38 26.94
CA GLY A 346 12.40 38.41 26.00
C GLY A 346 11.77 37.98 24.68
N LEU A 347 11.01 38.90 24.10
CA LEU A 347 10.46 38.89 22.74
C LEU A 347 11.03 40.06 21.91
N PRO A 348 11.22 39.91 20.58
CA PRO A 348 11.44 41.00 19.62
C PRO A 348 10.08 41.44 18.99
N PRO A 349 9.98 42.42 18.06
CA PRO A 349 9.41 43.72 18.36
C PRO A 349 8.04 44.02 17.72
N THR A 350 7.37 44.99 18.38
CA THR A 350 6.30 45.92 17.98
C THR A 350 4.85 45.43 17.78
N PRO A 351 3.84 46.09 18.41
CA PRO A 351 2.44 45.69 18.40
C PRO A 351 1.66 46.34 17.25
N ARG A 352 0.79 45.56 16.61
CA ARG A 352 -0.45 46.07 16.02
C ARG A 352 -1.36 46.57 17.14
N ASP A 353 -2.16 47.58 16.84
CA ASP A 353 -3.15 48.21 17.72
C ASP A 353 -3.79 47.18 18.67
N SER A 354 -3.70 47.47 19.98
CA SER A 354 -4.25 46.62 21.02
C SER A 354 -5.74 46.36 20.73
N PRO A 355 -6.20 45.09 20.74
CA PRO A 355 -7.61 44.79 20.57
C PRO A 355 -8.42 45.54 21.63
N ASP A 356 -9.60 46.01 21.23
CA ASP A 356 -10.57 46.71 22.07
C ASP A 356 -10.70 45.99 23.42
N PRO A 357 -10.44 46.66 24.57
CA PRO A 357 -10.38 46.01 25.89
C PRO A 357 -11.67 45.26 26.29
N ASP A 358 -12.77 45.48 25.58
CA ASP A 358 -14.07 44.85 25.83
C ASP A 358 -14.30 43.54 25.04
N MET A 359 -13.38 43.09 24.19
CA MET A 359 -13.49 41.80 23.49
C MET A 359 -13.02 40.63 24.36
N ARG A 360 -13.94 39.73 24.74
CA ARG A 360 -13.58 38.45 25.39
C ARG A 360 -13.41 37.36 24.34
N ILE A 361 -12.16 36.91 24.13
CA ILE A 361 -11.86 35.70 23.36
C ILE A 361 -12.36 34.48 24.16
N ILE A 362 -13.34 33.76 23.63
CA ILE A 362 -13.91 32.57 24.29
C ILE A 362 -13.02 31.35 24.02
N SER A 363 -12.62 31.19 22.76
CA SER A 363 -11.83 30.03 22.36
C SER A 363 -11.05 30.34 21.10
N THR A 364 -9.76 30.00 21.10
CA THR A 364 -8.93 29.98 19.90
C THR A 364 -8.69 28.53 19.53
N ASN A 365 -9.22 28.09 18.39
CA ASN A 365 -8.94 26.76 17.86
C ASN A 365 -7.90 26.90 16.75
N VAL A 366 -6.69 26.38 16.99
CA VAL A 366 -5.62 26.34 16.00
C VAL A 366 -5.59 24.97 15.36
N MET A 367 -6.01 24.89 14.11
CA MET A 367 -5.89 23.68 13.30
C MET A 367 -4.59 23.74 12.50
N VAL A 368 -3.61 22.94 12.88
CA VAL A 368 -2.34 22.81 12.16
C VAL A 368 -2.42 21.66 11.16
N GLN A 369 -2.59 21.98 9.88
CA GLN A 369 -2.59 21.01 8.80
C GLN A 369 -1.21 20.96 8.11
N ARG A 370 -0.44 19.89 8.34
CA ARG A 370 0.83 19.66 7.64
C ARG A 370 0.61 18.89 6.35
N LYS A 371 0.87 19.52 5.20
CA LYS A 371 0.85 18.89 3.88
C LYS A 371 2.29 18.61 3.43
N PRO A 372 2.72 17.34 3.30
CA PRO A 372 4.07 17.02 2.85
C PRO A 372 4.31 17.53 1.43
N LEU A 373 5.46 18.13 1.18
CA LEU A 373 5.90 18.49 -0.17
C LEU A 373 6.49 17.27 -0.89
N PRO A 374 6.54 17.32 -2.23
CA PRO A 374 7.23 16.30 -2.99
C PRO A 374 8.72 16.24 -2.61
N PRO A 375 9.31 15.03 -2.57
CA PRO A 375 10.72 14.85 -2.27
C PRO A 375 11.60 15.57 -3.30
N VAL A 376 12.82 15.94 -2.91
CA VAL A 376 13.81 16.51 -3.84
C VAL A 376 14.07 15.51 -4.97
N PRO A 377 13.95 15.93 -6.25
CA PRO A 377 14.07 15.00 -7.35
C PRO A 377 15.50 14.47 -7.47
N THR A 378 15.63 13.15 -7.45
CA THR A 378 16.89 12.44 -7.67
C THR A 378 17.25 12.34 -9.15
N LEU A 379 18.43 11.79 -9.44
CA LEU A 379 18.88 11.53 -10.80
C LEU A 379 17.87 10.65 -11.56
N MET A 380 17.33 9.60 -10.92
CA MET A 380 16.32 8.76 -11.56
C MET A 380 14.99 9.49 -11.77
N ASP A 381 14.62 10.43 -10.90
CA ASP A 381 13.45 11.29 -11.14
C ASP A 381 13.69 12.27 -12.30
N LYS A 382 14.94 12.69 -12.54
CA LYS A 382 15.30 13.46 -13.75
C LYS A 382 15.17 12.60 -15.00
N VAL A 383 15.64 11.34 -14.96
CA VAL A 383 15.46 10.38 -16.07
C VAL A 383 13.99 10.12 -16.34
N GLY A 384 13.18 9.85 -15.31
CA GLY A 384 11.74 9.68 -15.44
C GLY A 384 11.05 10.91 -16.04
N ARG A 385 11.45 12.13 -15.66
CA ARG A 385 10.93 13.37 -16.27
C ARG A 385 11.35 13.53 -17.73
N ILE A 386 12.57 13.16 -18.10
CA ILE A 386 13.00 13.15 -19.51
C ILE A 386 12.13 12.16 -20.30
N LEU A 387 11.94 10.95 -19.77
CA LEU A 387 11.09 9.93 -20.37
C LEU A 387 9.64 10.43 -20.56
N GLN A 388 9.08 11.10 -19.55
CA GLN A 388 7.73 11.69 -19.61
C GLN A 388 7.61 12.82 -20.63
N ARG A 389 8.67 13.62 -20.83
CA ARG A 389 8.72 14.65 -21.87
C ARG A 389 8.76 14.04 -23.27
N CYS A 390 9.47 12.91 -23.43
CA CYS A 390 9.58 12.24 -24.73
C CYS A 390 8.30 11.49 -25.12
N ILE A 391 7.67 10.80 -24.16
CA ILE A 391 6.49 9.99 -24.40
C ILE A 391 5.49 10.32 -23.29
N PRO A 392 4.34 10.98 -23.54
CA PRO A 392 3.38 11.34 -22.51
C PRO A 392 2.82 10.13 -21.75
N GLU A 393 2.52 10.28 -20.45
CA GLU A 393 2.15 9.16 -19.57
C GLU A 393 0.97 8.36 -20.08
N ARG A 394 -0.04 9.08 -20.57
CA ARG A 394 -1.30 8.53 -21.09
C ARG A 394 -1.07 7.56 -22.25
N ILE A 395 0.05 7.67 -22.94
CA ILE A 395 0.43 6.82 -24.07
C ILE A 395 1.53 5.84 -23.64
N GLY A 396 2.57 6.35 -22.98
CA GLY A 396 3.75 5.57 -22.60
C GLY A 396 3.45 4.43 -21.65
N LEU A 397 2.61 4.65 -20.63
CA LEU A 397 2.32 3.61 -19.64
C LEU A 397 1.55 2.41 -20.24
N PRO A 398 0.40 2.60 -20.93
CA PRO A 398 -0.25 1.49 -21.63
C PRO A 398 0.66 0.84 -22.68
N LEU A 399 1.44 1.64 -23.42
CA LEU A 399 2.36 1.14 -24.43
C LEU A 399 3.44 0.24 -23.83
N PHE A 400 4.09 0.64 -22.73
CA PHE A 400 5.13 -0.15 -22.08
C PHE A 400 4.57 -1.44 -21.46
N VAL A 401 3.37 -1.39 -20.88
CA VAL A 401 2.70 -2.59 -20.35
C VAL A 401 2.34 -3.55 -21.49
N LEU A 402 1.71 -3.06 -22.56
CA LEU A 402 1.35 -3.89 -23.71
C LEU A 402 2.58 -4.45 -24.43
N ALA A 403 3.62 -3.64 -24.63
CA ALA A 403 4.87 -4.07 -25.24
C ALA A 403 5.59 -5.10 -24.35
N GLY A 404 5.63 -4.89 -23.04
CA GLY A 404 6.19 -5.86 -22.11
C GLY A 404 5.41 -7.17 -22.10
N LEU A 405 4.08 -7.12 -22.02
CA LEU A 405 3.25 -8.33 -22.09
C LEU A 405 3.40 -9.04 -23.43
N SER A 406 3.42 -8.31 -24.54
CA SER A 406 3.71 -8.85 -25.87
C SER A 406 5.08 -9.52 -25.93
N SER A 407 6.09 -8.94 -25.28
CA SER A 407 7.43 -9.52 -25.21
C SER A 407 7.45 -10.84 -24.43
N VAL A 408 6.65 -10.97 -23.37
CA VAL A 408 6.50 -12.24 -22.63
C VAL A 408 5.73 -13.28 -23.45
N LEU A 409 4.72 -12.82 -24.19
CA LEU A 409 3.85 -13.66 -25.04
C LEU A 409 4.60 -14.31 -26.20
N GLN A 410 5.56 -13.61 -26.79
CA GLN A 410 6.27 -14.06 -27.99
C GLN A 410 7.29 -15.19 -27.76
N HIS A 411 7.30 -15.82 -26.58
CA HIS A 411 8.27 -16.84 -26.14
C HIS A 411 9.71 -16.46 -26.53
N PRO A 412 10.48 -15.82 -25.63
CA PRO A 412 11.82 -15.37 -25.98
C PRO A 412 12.68 -16.55 -26.44
N ASP A 413 13.20 -16.44 -27.66
CA ASP A 413 14.13 -17.40 -28.28
C ASP A 413 15.60 -17.01 -28.04
N SER A 414 15.83 -15.86 -27.41
CA SER A 414 17.14 -15.26 -27.25
C SER A 414 17.24 -14.46 -25.96
N PHE A 415 18.45 -14.44 -25.39
CA PHE A 415 18.76 -13.69 -24.19
C PHE A 415 18.49 -12.18 -24.33
N THR A 416 18.70 -11.60 -25.52
CA THR A 416 18.40 -10.19 -25.78
C THR A 416 16.92 -9.88 -25.60
N LYS A 417 16.02 -10.75 -26.07
CA LYS A 417 14.57 -10.59 -25.85
C LYS A 417 14.22 -10.68 -24.37
N VAL A 418 14.87 -11.57 -23.61
CA VAL A 418 14.72 -11.65 -22.16
C VAL A 418 15.15 -10.34 -21.48
N MET A 419 16.30 -9.76 -21.85
CA MET A 419 16.75 -8.48 -21.28
C MET A 419 15.81 -7.32 -21.60
N ILE A 420 15.28 -7.26 -22.83
CA ILE A 420 14.27 -6.26 -23.23
C ILE A 420 13.00 -6.44 -22.39
N MET A 421 12.57 -7.68 -22.15
CA MET A 421 11.42 -7.97 -21.30
C MET A 421 11.59 -7.43 -19.87
N HIS A 422 12.78 -7.60 -19.26
CA HIS A 422 13.08 -7.07 -17.92
C HIS A 422 13.26 -5.54 -17.86
N LEU A 423 13.46 -4.89 -19.02
CA LEU A 423 13.53 -3.44 -19.10
C LEU A 423 12.16 -2.78 -18.89
N PHE A 424 11.06 -3.38 -19.36
CA PHE A 424 9.73 -2.78 -19.27
C PHE A 424 9.25 -2.53 -17.83
N PRO A 425 9.33 -3.48 -16.87
CA PRO A 425 8.97 -3.22 -15.48
C PRO A 425 9.76 -2.06 -14.87
N LEU A 426 11.05 -1.97 -15.20
CA LEU A 426 11.90 -0.85 -14.74
C LEU A 426 11.42 0.46 -15.33
N LEU A 427 11.17 0.53 -16.64
CA LEU A 427 10.63 1.72 -17.29
C LEU A 427 9.28 2.15 -16.69
N ILE A 428 8.36 1.20 -16.45
CA ILE A 428 7.07 1.46 -15.81
C ILE A 428 7.25 2.05 -14.40
N SER A 429 8.21 1.52 -13.63
CA SER A 429 8.50 1.97 -12.26
C SER A 429 9.27 3.31 -12.18
N LEU A 430 10.08 3.62 -13.19
CA LEU A 430 10.83 4.88 -13.31
C LEU A 430 9.94 6.03 -13.78
N TYR A 431 8.89 5.69 -14.50
CA TYR A 431 7.96 6.66 -15.04
C TYR A 431 7.36 7.48 -13.87
N PRO A 432 7.44 8.82 -13.86
CA PRO A 432 7.13 9.62 -12.69
C PRO A 432 5.68 9.38 -12.26
N ALA A 433 5.47 8.92 -11.03
CA ALA A 433 4.14 8.70 -10.46
C ALA A 433 3.52 10.01 -9.93
N TYR A 434 4.39 10.97 -9.62
CA TYR A 434 4.00 12.32 -9.24
C TYR A 434 3.71 13.08 -10.53
N ASP A 435 2.44 13.03 -10.96
CA ASP A 435 1.89 14.25 -11.53
C ASP A 435 2.30 15.33 -10.56
N GLN A 436 2.99 16.35 -11.07
CA GLN A 436 2.97 17.62 -10.40
C GLN A 436 1.51 17.79 -10.03
N ILE A 437 1.22 17.84 -8.74
CA ILE A 437 0.05 18.57 -8.29
C ILE A 437 0.24 19.82 -9.10
N GLY A 438 -0.53 19.94 -10.17
CA GLY A 438 -0.82 21.23 -10.69
C GLY A 438 -1.29 21.87 -9.40
N VAL A 439 -0.42 22.71 -8.83
CA VAL A 439 -0.77 24.11 -8.79
C VAL A 439 -1.41 24.31 -10.16
N ALA A 440 -2.69 23.94 -10.24
CA ALA A 440 -3.53 24.41 -11.27
C ALA A 440 -3.27 25.87 -11.02
N GLU A 441 -2.52 26.48 -11.91
CA GLU A 441 -2.65 27.88 -12.18
C GLU A 441 -4.13 28.03 -12.57
N HIS A 442 -5.03 27.87 -11.60
CA HIS A 442 -6.01 28.85 -11.25
C HIS A 442 -5.20 30.13 -10.97
N GLY A 443 -4.49 30.63 -12.01
CA GLY A 443 -4.12 32.02 -12.08
C GLY A 443 -5.41 32.76 -11.77
N PRO A 444 -5.37 33.70 -10.82
CA PRO A 444 -6.47 34.13 -9.95
C PRO A 444 -7.79 34.17 -10.70
N ARG A 445 -8.44 33.00 -10.81
CA ARG A 445 -9.58 32.82 -11.68
C ARG A 445 -10.73 33.18 -10.78
N SER A 446 -11.09 34.46 -10.88
CA SER A 446 -12.38 35.02 -10.50
C SER A 446 -12.86 34.53 -9.15
N ARG A 447 -12.72 35.37 -8.11
CA ARG A 447 -13.59 35.34 -6.93
C ARG A 447 -14.95 34.77 -7.35
N PRO A 448 -15.42 33.65 -6.78
CA PRO A 448 -16.77 33.17 -7.07
C PRO A 448 -17.67 34.38 -6.84
N ARG A 449 -18.22 34.90 -7.94
CA ARG A 449 -19.06 36.09 -7.92
C ARG A 449 -20.21 35.69 -7.03
N SER A 450 -20.18 36.18 -5.81
CA SER A 450 -21.13 35.84 -4.78
C SER A 450 -22.48 36.36 -5.24
N ARG A 451 -23.19 35.55 -6.02
CA ARG A 451 -24.64 35.59 -6.11
C ARG A 451 -25.15 35.14 -4.74
N PHE A 452 -24.98 36.04 -3.76
CA PHE A 452 -25.81 36.10 -2.58
C PHE A 452 -27.24 36.23 -3.10
N GLY A 453 -28.06 35.18 -2.93
CA GLY A 453 -29.49 35.28 -3.20
C GLY A 453 -30.21 34.01 -3.69
N SER A 454 -29.53 32.93 -4.07
CA SER A 454 -30.24 31.68 -4.39
C SER A 454 -30.28 30.76 -3.17
N ASN A 455 -31.48 30.54 -2.63
CA ASN A 455 -31.83 29.51 -1.66
C ASN A 455 -30.96 28.27 -1.88
N VAL A 456 -30.13 27.94 -0.89
CA VAL A 456 -29.36 26.69 -0.89
C VAL A 456 -30.37 25.57 -0.67
N GLU A 457 -30.97 25.11 -1.77
CA GLU A 457 -31.74 23.87 -1.82
C GLU A 457 -30.88 22.79 -1.18
N HIS A 458 -31.30 22.35 0.00
CA HIS A 458 -30.70 21.22 0.67
C HIS A 458 -30.76 20.06 -0.32
N SER A 459 -29.60 19.63 -0.81
CA SER A 459 -29.56 18.42 -1.63
C SER A 459 -30.23 17.32 -0.81
N PRO A 460 -31.36 16.77 -1.27
CA PRO A 460 -32.10 15.78 -0.50
C PRO A 460 -31.15 14.67 -0.09
N SER A 461 -31.34 14.16 1.12
CA SER A 461 -30.60 13.00 1.61
C SER A 461 -30.56 11.94 0.50
N PRO A 462 -29.38 11.34 0.24
CA PRO A 462 -29.23 10.40 -0.86
C PRO A 462 -30.32 9.33 -0.73
N PRO A 463 -31.07 9.03 -1.81
CA PRO A 463 -32.19 8.11 -1.74
C PRO A 463 -31.72 6.76 -1.18
N PRO A 464 -32.54 6.07 -0.37
CA PRO A 464 -32.18 4.81 0.25
C PRO A 464 -31.68 3.82 -0.80
N THR A 465 -30.59 3.12 -0.48
CA THR A 465 -29.95 2.19 -1.40
C THR A 465 -30.94 1.10 -1.79
N MET A 466 -31.43 1.13 -3.04
CA MET A 466 -32.32 0.07 -3.53
C MET A 466 -31.63 -1.29 -3.38
N LEU A 467 -32.38 -2.31 -2.95
CA LEU A 467 -31.90 -3.69 -2.84
C LEU A 467 -31.35 -4.17 -4.20
N LEU A 468 -30.02 -4.18 -4.34
CA LEU A 468 -29.37 -4.67 -5.54
C LEU A 468 -29.44 -6.19 -5.58
N THR A 469 -29.94 -6.74 -6.67
CA THR A 469 -29.83 -8.19 -6.93
C THR A 469 -28.35 -8.59 -7.06
N LYS A 470 -27.98 -9.83 -6.69
CA LYS A 470 -26.60 -10.34 -6.81
C LYS A 470 -26.01 -10.14 -8.22
N LYS A 471 -26.83 -10.26 -9.27
CA LYS A 471 -26.41 -10.02 -10.66
C LYS A 471 -26.10 -8.55 -10.92
N GLN A 472 -26.93 -7.63 -10.42
CA GLN A 472 -26.66 -6.19 -10.51
C GLN A 472 -25.41 -5.82 -9.69
N ALA A 473 -25.23 -6.43 -8.53
CA ALA A 473 -24.04 -6.25 -7.71
C ALA A 473 -22.78 -6.66 -8.49
N LEU A 474 -22.77 -7.86 -9.09
CA LEU A 474 -21.64 -8.31 -9.90
C LEU A 474 -21.41 -7.41 -11.12
N ARG A 475 -22.47 -6.96 -11.80
CA ARG A 475 -22.36 -5.99 -12.90
C ARG A 475 -21.75 -4.67 -12.44
N LYS A 476 -22.13 -4.18 -11.26
CA LYS A 476 -21.58 -2.96 -10.65
C LYS A 476 -20.09 -3.14 -10.30
N LEU A 477 -19.69 -4.32 -9.81
CA LEU A 477 -18.27 -4.64 -9.58
C LEU A 477 -17.44 -4.69 -10.87
N LEU A 478 -18.03 -5.07 -12.00
CA LEU A 478 -17.35 -5.08 -13.30
C LEU A 478 -17.47 -3.75 -14.05
N ALA A 479 -18.42 -2.89 -13.68
CA ALA A 479 -18.63 -1.59 -14.29
C ALA A 479 -17.46 -0.64 -14.01
N ARG A 480 -17.29 0.37 -14.86
CA ARG A 480 -16.22 1.37 -14.72
C ARG A 480 -16.42 2.18 -13.45
N SER A 481 -15.31 2.56 -12.80
CA SER A 481 -15.35 3.32 -11.53
C SER A 481 -15.88 4.75 -11.74
N ASN A 482 -15.55 5.33 -12.89
CA ASN A 482 -15.99 6.63 -13.35
C ASN A 482 -16.32 6.56 -14.85
N PRO A 483 -17.59 6.77 -15.26
CA PRO A 483 -18.00 6.73 -16.66
C PRO A 483 -17.37 7.87 -17.50
N ASP A 484 -17.03 9.01 -16.88
CA ASP A 484 -16.54 10.22 -17.56
C ASP A 484 -15.06 10.11 -17.97
N VAL A 485 -14.30 9.27 -17.28
CA VAL A 485 -12.90 9.00 -17.61
C VAL A 485 -12.85 8.10 -18.86
N ARG A 486 -11.80 8.14 -19.68
CA ARG A 486 -11.64 7.19 -20.79
C ARG A 486 -11.29 5.80 -20.26
N ALA A 487 -11.75 4.72 -20.91
CA ALA A 487 -11.54 3.34 -20.45
C ALA A 487 -10.05 3.01 -20.20
N LEU A 488 -9.15 3.48 -21.06
CA LEU A 488 -7.70 3.29 -20.93
C LEU A 488 -7.06 4.08 -19.78
N GLN A 489 -7.75 5.08 -19.23
CA GLN A 489 -7.27 5.90 -18.11
C GLN A 489 -7.85 5.44 -16.76
N ASP A 490 -8.89 4.61 -16.79
CA ASP A 490 -9.47 4.05 -15.58
C ASP A 490 -8.61 2.87 -15.09
N ALA A 491 -7.92 3.06 -13.95
CA ALA A 491 -7.06 2.05 -13.35
C ALA A 491 -7.79 0.71 -13.13
N LYS A 492 -9.07 0.75 -12.77
CA LYS A 492 -9.90 -0.44 -12.61
C LYS A 492 -10.01 -1.23 -13.91
N THR A 493 -10.36 -0.54 -14.99
CA THR A 493 -10.48 -1.15 -16.33
C THR A 493 -9.14 -1.75 -16.76
N PHE A 494 -8.03 -1.09 -16.43
CA PHE A 494 -6.68 -1.59 -16.73
C PHE A 494 -6.35 -2.87 -15.97
N TYR A 495 -6.55 -2.91 -14.65
CA TYR A 495 -6.33 -4.12 -13.85
C TYR A 495 -7.27 -5.26 -14.22
N LEU A 496 -8.54 -4.96 -14.56
CA LEU A 496 -9.48 -5.96 -15.03
C LEU A 496 -9.03 -6.57 -16.36
N GLY A 497 -8.58 -5.73 -17.30
CA GLY A 497 -8.00 -6.17 -18.57
C GLY A 497 -6.75 -7.04 -18.37
N LEU A 498 -5.85 -6.65 -17.47
CA LEU A 498 -4.66 -7.43 -17.11
C LEU A 498 -5.01 -8.77 -16.48
N GLY A 499 -6.00 -8.79 -15.58
CA GLY A 499 -6.50 -10.00 -14.96
C GLY A 499 -7.04 -10.98 -16.00
N LEU A 500 -7.93 -10.51 -16.88
CA LEU A 500 -8.50 -11.33 -17.95
C LEU A 500 -7.42 -11.83 -18.94
N ALA A 501 -6.53 -10.95 -19.38
CA ALA A 501 -5.42 -11.32 -20.26
C ALA A 501 -4.53 -12.41 -19.64
N SER A 502 -4.31 -12.33 -18.32
CA SER A 502 -3.51 -13.32 -17.60
C SER A 502 -4.22 -14.67 -17.47
N VAL A 503 -5.53 -14.68 -17.22
CA VAL A 503 -6.32 -15.92 -17.21
C VAL A 503 -6.31 -16.59 -18.58
N VAL A 504 -6.52 -15.81 -19.66
CA VAL A 504 -6.47 -16.32 -21.04
C VAL A 504 -5.08 -16.90 -21.34
N LEU A 505 -4.02 -16.17 -20.98
CA LEU A 505 -2.65 -16.60 -21.22
C LEU A 505 -2.28 -17.86 -20.43
N ARG A 506 -2.64 -17.91 -19.14
CA ARG A 506 -2.44 -19.10 -18.30
C ARG A 506 -3.17 -20.32 -18.87
N THR A 507 -4.41 -20.13 -19.32
CA THR A 507 -5.21 -21.18 -19.96
C THR A 507 -4.60 -21.64 -21.27
N TRP A 508 -4.13 -20.70 -22.10
CA TRP A 508 -3.45 -20.97 -23.36
C TRP A 508 -2.16 -21.77 -23.16
N LEU A 509 -1.27 -21.34 -22.26
CA LEU A 509 -0.01 -22.03 -21.97
C LEU A 509 -0.24 -23.42 -21.39
N THR A 510 -1.23 -23.58 -20.51
CA THR A 510 -1.63 -24.90 -19.99
C THR A 510 -2.18 -25.79 -21.10
N SER A 511 -3.01 -25.26 -22.00
CA SER A 511 -3.52 -25.98 -23.17
C SER A 511 -2.39 -26.38 -24.12
N ALA A 512 -1.41 -25.50 -24.35
CA ALA A 512 -0.22 -25.79 -25.14
C ALA A 512 0.59 -26.95 -24.53
N CYS A 513 0.87 -26.92 -23.23
CA CYS A 513 1.55 -28.01 -22.52
C CYS A 513 0.76 -29.33 -22.60
N PHE A 514 -0.57 -29.26 -22.46
CA PHE A 514 -1.45 -30.41 -22.61
C PHE A 514 -1.40 -30.97 -24.03
N SER A 515 -1.39 -30.12 -25.06
CA SER A 515 -1.35 -30.50 -26.47
C SER A 515 -0.03 -31.18 -26.87
N GLN A 516 1.10 -30.76 -26.28
CA GLN A 516 2.42 -31.35 -26.54
C GLN A 516 2.57 -32.77 -25.99
N THR A 517 1.76 -33.15 -25.00
CA THR A 517 1.74 -34.51 -24.46
C THR A 517 1.03 -35.44 -25.46
N LYS A 518 1.74 -35.93 -26.49
CA LYS A 518 1.21 -36.91 -27.47
C LYS A 518 1.04 -38.27 -26.77
N ASP A 519 -0.17 -38.56 -26.34
CA ASP A 519 -0.53 -39.84 -25.71
C ASP A 519 -2.00 -40.13 -26.01
N ASP A 520 -2.29 -41.37 -26.42
CA ASP A 520 -3.65 -41.82 -26.81
C ASP A 520 -4.55 -42.15 -25.59
N GLY A 521 -4.05 -41.91 -24.37
CA GLY A 521 -4.75 -42.18 -23.12
C GLY A 521 -5.95 -41.26 -22.84
N TRP A 522 -6.76 -41.65 -21.84
CA TRP A 522 -7.92 -40.87 -21.38
C TRP A 522 -7.50 -39.46 -20.91
N THR A 523 -8.39 -38.48 -21.07
CA THR A 523 -8.11 -37.05 -20.80
C THR A 523 -7.60 -36.79 -19.38
N LEU A 524 -8.11 -37.52 -18.37
CA LEU A 524 -7.66 -37.41 -16.99
C LEU A 524 -6.21 -37.90 -16.81
N GLN A 525 -5.83 -38.99 -17.50
CA GLN A 525 -4.47 -39.51 -17.46
C GLN A 525 -3.50 -38.52 -18.12
N ARG A 526 -3.91 -37.91 -19.24
CA ARG A 526 -3.16 -36.84 -19.89
C ARG A 526 -3.00 -35.64 -18.97
N ALA A 527 -4.05 -35.20 -18.29
CA ALA A 527 -4.00 -34.08 -17.34
C ALA A 527 -3.06 -34.38 -16.16
N TRP A 528 -3.12 -35.58 -15.59
CA TRP A 528 -2.24 -36.01 -14.52
C TRP A 528 -0.77 -36.10 -14.97
N ARG A 529 -0.52 -36.60 -16.19
CA ARG A 529 0.83 -36.58 -16.79
C ARG A 529 1.32 -35.16 -17.03
N THR A 530 0.48 -34.26 -17.54
CA THR A 530 0.82 -32.84 -17.70
C THR A 530 1.17 -32.21 -16.35
N LEU A 531 0.44 -32.52 -15.28
CA LEU A 531 0.77 -32.04 -13.93
C LEU A 531 2.13 -32.59 -13.43
N LYS A 532 2.41 -33.88 -13.67
CA LYS A 532 3.71 -34.49 -13.39
C LYS A 532 4.83 -33.91 -14.26
N LEU A 533 4.56 -33.51 -15.49
CA LEU A 533 5.53 -32.82 -16.33
C LEU A 533 5.78 -31.40 -15.78
N LEU A 534 4.72 -30.67 -15.48
CA LEU A 534 4.81 -29.29 -15.01
C LEU A 534 5.42 -29.15 -13.61
N PHE A 535 5.33 -30.13 -12.71
CA PHE A 535 5.90 -29.97 -11.36
C PHE A 535 7.30 -30.60 -11.24
N PRO A 536 7.48 -31.91 -11.02
CA PRO A 536 8.81 -32.45 -10.76
C PRO A 536 9.77 -32.29 -11.94
N THR A 537 9.30 -32.39 -13.19
CA THR A 537 10.21 -32.38 -14.34
C THR A 537 10.66 -31.00 -14.81
N THR A 538 10.04 -29.92 -14.35
CA THR A 538 10.57 -28.56 -14.59
C THR A 538 11.19 -27.99 -13.33
N PHE A 539 10.55 -28.16 -12.17
CA PHE A 539 10.98 -27.55 -10.91
C PHE A 539 12.32 -28.10 -10.42
N LEU A 540 12.56 -29.41 -10.62
CA LEU A 540 13.78 -30.08 -10.15
C LEU A 540 14.80 -30.38 -11.24
N ARG A 541 14.51 -30.03 -12.50
CA ARG A 541 15.36 -30.38 -13.65
C ARG A 541 16.68 -29.64 -13.66
N HIS A 542 16.65 -28.35 -13.36
CA HIS A 542 17.83 -27.50 -13.37
C HIS A 542 17.75 -26.45 -12.25
N PRO A 543 18.84 -26.18 -11.52
CA PRO A 543 18.81 -25.24 -10.40
C PRO A 543 18.34 -23.82 -10.77
N ALA A 544 18.67 -23.32 -11.96
CA ALA A 544 18.19 -22.00 -12.40
C ALA A 544 16.66 -21.99 -12.61
N GLN A 545 16.11 -23.06 -13.18
CA GLN A 545 14.66 -23.20 -13.35
C GLN A 545 13.98 -23.37 -11.99
N GLY A 546 14.58 -24.13 -11.07
CA GLY A 546 14.10 -24.29 -9.70
C GLY A 546 14.07 -22.97 -8.93
N SER A 547 15.07 -22.10 -9.13
CA SER A 547 15.10 -20.75 -8.54
C SER A 547 13.87 -19.93 -8.95
N ILE A 548 13.63 -19.81 -10.26
CA ILE A 548 12.52 -19.03 -10.80
C ILE A 548 11.17 -19.66 -10.45
N SER A 549 11.05 -20.98 -10.55
CA SER A 549 9.80 -21.67 -10.20
C SER A 549 9.47 -21.55 -8.71
N SER A 550 10.49 -21.57 -7.84
CA SER A 550 10.29 -21.31 -6.41
C SER A 550 9.88 -19.86 -6.15
N ASP A 551 10.52 -18.90 -6.81
CA ASP A 551 10.16 -17.49 -6.75
C ASP A 551 8.69 -17.28 -7.15
N HIS A 552 8.20 -18.00 -8.16
CA HIS A 552 6.81 -17.96 -8.60
C HIS A 552 5.84 -18.39 -7.50
N VAL A 553 6.11 -19.53 -6.88
CA VAL A 553 5.28 -20.06 -5.78
C VAL A 553 5.28 -19.08 -4.61
N CYS A 554 6.45 -18.53 -4.25
CA CYS A 554 6.56 -17.50 -3.22
C CYS A 554 5.76 -16.25 -3.59
N VAL A 555 5.83 -15.75 -4.83
CA VAL A 555 5.00 -14.62 -5.30
C VAL A 555 3.51 -14.94 -5.16
N ALA A 556 3.05 -16.11 -5.60
CA ALA A 556 1.64 -16.49 -5.53
C ALA A 556 1.13 -16.56 -4.08
N LEU A 557 1.93 -17.14 -3.17
CA LEU A 557 1.62 -17.19 -1.73
C LEU A 557 1.61 -15.78 -1.11
N SER A 558 2.58 -14.94 -1.44
CA SER A 558 2.66 -13.55 -0.99
C SER A 558 1.48 -12.72 -1.48
N VAL A 559 1.06 -12.89 -2.73
CA VAL A 559 -0.15 -12.25 -3.27
C VAL A 559 -1.39 -12.72 -2.52
N ALA A 560 -1.55 -14.03 -2.30
CA ALA A 560 -2.70 -14.55 -1.57
C ALA A 560 -2.76 -14.01 -0.12
N ALA A 561 -1.62 -13.99 0.58
CA ALA A 561 -1.51 -13.41 1.92
C ALA A 561 -1.83 -11.91 1.93
N PHE A 562 -1.33 -11.16 0.95
CA PHE A 562 -1.64 -9.75 0.80
C PHE A 562 -3.13 -9.48 0.55
N VAL A 563 -3.73 -10.18 -0.41
CA VAL A 563 -5.17 -10.08 -0.72
C VAL A 563 -6.00 -10.41 0.51
N LEU A 564 -5.66 -11.48 1.24
CA LEU A 564 -6.37 -11.89 2.45
C LEU A 564 -6.33 -10.82 3.54
N VAL A 565 -5.15 -10.25 3.82
CA VAL A 565 -4.98 -9.24 4.88
C VAL A 565 -5.59 -7.90 4.46
N GLU A 566 -5.32 -7.42 3.25
CA GLU A 566 -5.71 -6.08 2.82
C GLU A 566 -7.21 -5.98 2.51
N SER A 567 -7.82 -7.05 1.97
CA SER A 567 -9.26 -7.07 1.68
C SER A 567 -10.10 -6.87 2.94
N GLY A 568 -9.73 -7.47 4.07
CA GLY A 568 -10.45 -7.28 5.33
C GLY A 568 -10.39 -5.83 5.85
N VAL A 569 -9.25 -5.14 5.66
CA VAL A 569 -9.12 -3.72 6.01
C VAL A 569 -10.01 -2.85 5.12
N TRP A 570 -10.03 -3.11 3.82
CA TRP A 570 -10.85 -2.34 2.89
C TRP A 570 -12.34 -2.61 3.03
N LEU A 571 -12.74 -3.86 3.31
CA LEU A 571 -14.13 -4.19 3.62
C LEU A 571 -14.60 -3.46 4.87
N TRP A 572 -13.76 -3.37 5.92
CA TRP A 572 -14.06 -2.57 7.10
C TRP A 572 -14.22 -1.08 6.76
N LYS A 573 -13.31 -0.51 5.98
CA LYS A 573 -13.40 0.89 5.53
C LYS A 573 -14.63 1.15 4.67
N ALA A 574 -14.96 0.23 3.76
CA ALA A 574 -16.15 0.32 2.92
C ALA A 574 -17.42 0.23 3.77
N ALA A 575 -17.46 -0.65 4.77
CA ALA A 575 -18.55 -0.76 5.73
C ALA A 575 -18.73 0.55 6.52
N ARG A 576 -17.64 1.10 7.07
CA ARG A 576 -17.65 2.41 7.74
C ARG A 576 -18.04 3.53 6.79
N ALA A 577 -17.71 3.42 5.51
CA ALA A 577 -18.00 4.44 4.52
C ALA A 577 -19.42 4.35 3.92
N SER A 578 -20.18 3.33 4.31
CA SER A 578 -21.52 3.13 3.80
C SER A 578 -22.45 4.27 4.23
N PRO A 579 -23.37 4.75 3.36
CA PRO A 579 -24.36 5.74 3.74
C PRO A 579 -25.29 5.27 4.86
N SER A 580 -25.55 3.96 4.95
CA SER A 580 -26.38 3.37 6.01
C SER A 580 -25.62 3.11 7.30
N ALA A 581 -24.34 3.47 7.39
CA ALA A 581 -23.51 3.21 8.56
C ALA A 581 -24.01 4.05 9.73
N ALA A 582 -24.73 3.40 10.65
CA ALA A 582 -25.09 3.98 11.93
C ALA A 582 -24.11 3.43 12.99
N TRP A 583 -23.46 4.36 13.68
CA TRP A 583 -22.81 4.05 14.94
C TRP A 583 -23.91 3.96 15.99
N GLY A 584 -23.88 2.94 16.83
CA GLY A 584 -24.75 2.96 18.00
C GLY A 584 -24.40 4.23 18.78
N GLU A 585 -25.39 5.09 19.06
CA GLU A 585 -25.13 6.19 19.98
C GLU A 585 -24.48 5.60 21.23
N PRO A 586 -23.42 6.23 21.76
CA PRO A 586 -22.92 5.88 23.07
C PRO A 586 -24.13 5.97 23.97
N TRP A 587 -24.71 4.82 24.34
CA TRP A 587 -25.87 4.81 25.20
C TRP A 587 -25.47 5.62 26.42
N ASP A 588 -26.24 6.67 26.72
CA ASP A 588 -26.18 7.39 27.99
C ASP A 588 -26.62 6.42 29.09
N PHE A 589 -25.85 5.34 29.28
CA PHE A 589 -25.76 4.68 30.56
C PHE A 589 -25.18 5.76 31.45
N GLU A 590 -26.07 6.43 32.19
CA GLU A 590 -25.65 7.02 33.45
C GLU A 590 -24.80 5.94 34.14
N PRO A 591 -23.52 6.23 34.43
CA PRO A 591 -22.71 5.28 35.13
C PRO A 591 -23.38 5.10 36.48
N GLU A 592 -24.16 4.03 36.65
CA GLU A 592 -24.44 3.51 37.98
C GLU A 592 -23.05 3.27 38.57
N ILE A 593 -22.70 4.14 39.52
CA ILE A 593 -21.42 4.17 40.22
C ILE A 593 -21.38 2.90 41.05
N ASP A 594 -21.05 1.78 40.41
CA ASP A 594 -20.62 0.58 41.09
C ASP A 594 -19.09 0.67 41.14
N ASP A 595 -18.60 1.16 42.29
CA ASP A 595 -17.25 1.71 42.52
C ASP A 595 -16.07 0.76 42.20
N ASP A 596 -16.32 -0.51 41.89
CA ASP A 596 -15.26 -1.53 41.75
C ASP A 596 -14.99 -2.01 40.32
N ALA A 597 -15.72 -1.54 39.30
CA ALA A 597 -15.45 -1.91 37.91
C ALA A 597 -15.58 -0.72 36.95
N MET A 598 -14.46 -0.05 36.69
CA MET A 598 -14.31 0.87 35.55
C MET A 598 -14.48 0.07 34.24
N ASP A 599 -15.74 -0.12 33.86
CA ASP A 599 -16.17 -0.87 32.69
C ASP A 599 -15.81 -0.04 31.46
N MET A 600 -14.66 -0.36 30.87
CA MET A 600 -14.22 0.27 29.62
C MET A 600 -15.35 0.19 28.59
N PRO A 601 -15.69 1.31 27.92
CA PRO A 601 -16.80 1.36 26.97
C PRO A 601 -16.66 0.23 25.95
N LYS A 602 -17.77 -0.46 25.68
CA LYS A 602 -17.80 -1.58 24.74
C LYS A 602 -17.52 -1.07 23.31
N PRO A 603 -17.03 -1.94 22.40
CA PRO A 603 -16.94 -1.60 20.99
C PRO A 603 -18.29 -1.10 20.49
N GLU A 604 -18.31 0.04 19.82
CA GLU A 604 -19.46 0.38 19.01
C GLU A 604 -19.56 -0.65 17.88
N THR A 605 -20.67 -1.40 17.86
CA THR A 605 -20.99 -2.29 16.75
C THR A 605 -21.47 -1.45 15.58
N LEU A 606 -20.89 -1.69 14.39
CA LEU A 606 -21.30 -0.98 13.18
C LEU A 606 -22.64 -1.55 12.71
N ARG A 607 -23.70 -0.74 12.70
CA ARG A 607 -25.01 -1.13 12.19
C ARG A 607 -25.12 -0.72 10.72
N LEU A 608 -25.55 -1.67 9.89
CA LEU A 608 -25.74 -1.47 8.45
C LEU A 608 -27.12 -1.97 8.02
N ASP A 609 -27.71 -1.32 7.02
CA ASP A 609 -28.95 -1.78 6.42
C ASP A 609 -28.75 -3.11 5.68
N GLU A 610 -29.83 -3.75 5.24
CA GLU A 610 -29.74 -5.04 4.55
C GLU A 610 -29.04 -4.93 3.18
N ALA A 611 -29.24 -3.83 2.45
CA ALA A 611 -28.69 -3.63 1.12
C ALA A 611 -27.16 -3.55 1.16
N ASP A 612 -26.61 -2.70 2.02
CA ASP A 612 -25.18 -2.47 2.19
C ASP A 612 -24.49 -3.71 2.79
N ARG A 613 -25.14 -4.41 3.74
CA ARG A 613 -24.65 -5.72 4.24
C ARG A 613 -24.54 -6.76 3.13
N SER A 614 -25.58 -6.88 2.31
CA SER A 614 -25.60 -7.84 1.19
C SER A 614 -24.53 -7.52 0.14
N TRP A 615 -24.26 -6.23 -0.08
CA TRP A 615 -23.22 -5.74 -0.98
C TRP A 615 -21.82 -6.09 -0.48
N ILE A 616 -21.52 -5.78 0.78
CA ILE A 616 -20.23 -6.08 1.42
C ILE A 616 -19.97 -7.59 1.47
N GLU A 617 -20.99 -8.39 1.81
CA GLU A 617 -20.88 -9.85 1.79
C GLU A 617 -20.66 -10.41 0.38
N THR A 618 -21.29 -9.81 -0.64
CA THR A 618 -21.05 -10.20 -2.04
C THR A 618 -19.60 -9.91 -2.45
N GLN A 619 -19.07 -8.75 -2.08
CA GLN A 619 -17.66 -8.41 -2.32
C GLN A 619 -16.71 -9.38 -1.60
N ALA A 620 -16.98 -9.68 -0.33
CA ALA A 620 -16.19 -10.63 0.45
C ALA A 620 -16.18 -12.03 -0.19
N ARG A 621 -17.34 -12.51 -0.66
CA ARG A 621 -17.43 -13.81 -1.38
C ARG A 621 -16.64 -13.83 -2.67
N VAL A 622 -16.62 -12.72 -3.42
CA VAL A 622 -15.80 -12.61 -4.65
C VAL A 622 -14.32 -12.70 -4.30
N VAL A 623 -13.86 -12.05 -3.23
CA VAL A 623 -12.47 -12.16 -2.76
C VAL A 623 -12.13 -13.59 -2.33
N VAL A 624 -13.01 -14.25 -1.56
CA VAL A 624 -12.81 -15.65 -1.16
C VAL A 624 -12.75 -16.57 -2.38
N ALA A 625 -13.66 -16.41 -3.34
CA ALA A 625 -13.64 -17.17 -4.59
C ALA A 625 -12.33 -16.95 -5.37
N LEU A 626 -11.86 -15.70 -5.43
CA LEU A 626 -10.60 -15.36 -6.07
C LEU A 626 -9.39 -16.02 -5.38
N LEU A 627 -9.36 -16.04 -4.05
CA LEU A 627 -8.31 -16.73 -3.28
C LEU A 627 -8.34 -18.25 -3.48
N VAL A 628 -9.53 -18.86 -3.49
CA VAL A 628 -9.71 -20.30 -3.73
C VAL A 628 -9.27 -20.69 -5.14
N LEU A 629 -9.58 -19.84 -6.14
CA LEU A 629 -9.20 -20.07 -7.53
C LEU A 629 -7.76 -19.66 -7.85
N SER A 630 -7.07 -18.97 -6.93
CA SER A 630 -5.72 -18.43 -7.15
C SER A 630 -4.69 -19.46 -7.66
N PRO A 631 -4.64 -20.72 -7.16
CA PRO A 631 -3.70 -21.72 -7.69
C PRO A 631 -3.91 -22.03 -9.18
N VAL A 632 -5.15 -21.90 -9.67
CA VAL A 632 -5.51 -22.15 -11.07
C VAL A 632 -5.31 -20.90 -11.92
N LEU A 633 -5.76 -19.74 -11.42
CA LEU A 633 -5.68 -18.47 -12.14
C LEU A 633 -4.24 -17.94 -12.23
N GLY A 634 -3.40 -18.26 -11.25
CA GLY A 634 -2.06 -17.70 -11.10
C GLY A 634 -2.04 -16.40 -10.28
N GLY A 635 -0.89 -16.09 -9.70
CA GLY A 635 -0.66 -14.92 -8.86
C GLY A 635 -0.94 -13.60 -9.58
N ASN A 636 -0.64 -13.47 -10.87
CA ASN A 636 -0.91 -12.21 -11.59
C ASN A 636 -2.40 -11.94 -11.77
N ALA A 637 -3.16 -12.97 -12.17
CA ALA A 637 -4.60 -12.83 -12.37
C ALA A 637 -5.28 -12.53 -11.03
N THR A 638 -4.91 -13.25 -9.97
CA THR A 638 -5.38 -13.01 -8.60
C THR A 638 -5.08 -11.57 -8.16
N LEU A 639 -3.84 -11.11 -8.29
CA LEU A 639 -3.47 -9.75 -7.91
C LEU A 639 -4.22 -8.70 -8.75
N SER A 640 -4.24 -8.87 -10.07
CA SER A 640 -4.91 -7.94 -11.00
C SER A 640 -6.40 -7.79 -10.71
N LEU A 641 -7.12 -8.92 -10.62
CA LEU A 641 -8.57 -8.91 -10.38
C LEU A 641 -8.89 -8.33 -9.00
N TYR A 642 -8.07 -8.62 -7.99
CA TYR A 642 -8.20 -7.99 -6.68
C TYR A 642 -7.96 -6.48 -6.73
N LEU A 643 -6.91 -6.01 -7.41
CA LEU A 643 -6.63 -4.59 -7.52
C LEU A 643 -7.74 -3.83 -8.27
N ALA A 644 -8.40 -4.46 -9.24
CA ALA A 644 -9.59 -3.90 -9.89
C ALA A 644 -10.75 -3.69 -8.89
N LEU A 645 -11.03 -4.68 -8.02
CA LEU A 645 -12.04 -4.55 -6.96
C LEU A 645 -11.64 -3.46 -5.96
N ARG A 646 -10.36 -3.42 -5.59
CA ARG A 646 -9.81 -2.45 -4.66
C ARG A 646 -9.94 -1.00 -5.14
N CYS A 647 -9.84 -0.76 -6.44
CA CYS A 647 -10.04 0.58 -7.00
C CYS A 647 -11.43 1.15 -6.64
N ASP A 648 -12.48 0.33 -6.60
CA ASP A 648 -13.81 0.79 -6.19
C ASP A 648 -13.83 1.20 -4.72
N TRP A 649 -13.22 0.40 -3.83
CA TRP A 649 -13.15 0.71 -2.40
C TRP A 649 -12.37 1.99 -2.11
N VAL A 650 -11.24 2.18 -2.81
CA VAL A 650 -10.43 3.40 -2.68
C VAL A 650 -11.23 4.63 -3.09
N GLU A 651 -11.97 4.54 -4.20
CA GLU A 651 -12.79 5.64 -4.71
C GLU A 651 -13.98 5.94 -3.79
N GLN A 652 -14.62 4.91 -3.21
CA GLN A 652 -15.69 5.07 -2.22
C GLN A 652 -15.18 5.77 -0.95
N ASP A 653 -14.06 5.30 -0.39
CA ASP A 653 -13.43 5.90 0.80
C ASP A 653 -13.04 7.37 0.53
N ARG A 654 -12.54 7.67 -0.67
CA ARG A 654 -12.20 9.03 -1.08
C ARG A 654 -13.43 9.93 -1.14
N ARG A 655 -14.51 9.49 -1.79
CA ARG A 655 -15.76 10.25 -1.89
C ARG A 655 -16.36 10.54 -0.51
N LYS A 656 -16.25 9.60 0.42
CA LYS A 656 -16.68 9.83 1.80
C LYS A 656 -15.85 10.92 2.46
N ARG A 657 -14.51 10.82 2.42
CA ARG A 657 -13.65 11.86 3.00
C ARG A 657 -13.92 13.24 2.41
N ASP A 658 -14.13 13.31 1.10
CA ASP A 658 -14.45 14.57 0.42
C ASP A 658 -15.79 15.15 0.89
N ARG A 659 -16.77 14.31 1.28
CA ARG A 659 -18.03 14.75 1.90
C ARG A 659 -17.82 15.19 3.35
N ASP A 660 -17.14 14.38 4.15
CA ASP A 660 -16.83 14.69 5.55
C ASP A 660 -16.07 16.03 5.65
N ASP A 661 -15.11 16.27 4.75
CA ASP A 661 -14.38 17.54 4.65
C ASP A 661 -15.30 18.71 4.22
N GLN A 662 -16.24 18.48 3.29
CA GLN A 662 -17.22 19.51 2.89
C GLN A 662 -18.19 19.85 4.03
N ASP A 663 -18.64 18.85 4.78
CA ASP A 663 -19.53 19.04 5.93
C ASP A 663 -18.81 19.78 7.07
N MET A 664 -17.54 19.45 7.32
CA MET A 664 -16.70 20.21 8.25
C MET A 664 -16.49 21.67 7.80
N LEU A 665 -16.40 21.93 6.50
CA LEU A 665 -16.24 23.28 5.95
C LEU A 665 -17.54 24.08 5.93
N ARG A 666 -18.69 23.43 5.74
CA ARG A 666 -20.00 24.10 5.74
C ARG A 666 -20.44 24.56 7.12
N GLY A 667 -19.85 24.01 8.19
CA GLY A 667 -20.32 24.25 9.56
C GLY A 667 -21.68 23.60 9.78
N SER A 668 -21.96 23.16 11.01
CA SER A 668 -23.30 22.68 11.31
C SER A 668 -24.26 23.87 11.21
N PRO A 669 -25.26 23.88 10.30
CA PRO A 669 -26.19 25.00 10.15
C PRO A 669 -26.99 25.29 11.43
N ASP A 670 -27.08 24.34 12.36
CA ASP A 670 -27.72 24.53 13.66
C ASP A 670 -26.90 25.38 14.65
N ARG A 671 -25.60 25.61 14.41
CA ARG A 671 -24.77 26.41 15.31
C ARG A 671 -24.91 27.92 15.16
N ASP A 672 -25.52 28.39 14.07
CA ASP A 672 -25.80 29.82 13.87
C ASP A 672 -26.98 30.32 14.72
N ARG A 673 -27.66 29.44 15.46
CA ARG A 673 -28.76 29.81 16.35
C ARG A 673 -28.34 30.45 17.68
N ASP A 674 -27.08 30.33 18.08
CA ASP A 674 -26.59 30.81 19.39
C ASP A 674 -26.07 32.26 19.41
N GLY A 675 -26.21 33.03 18.32
CA GLY A 675 -25.88 34.47 18.30
C GLY A 675 -24.39 34.82 18.49
N LEU A 676 -23.49 33.84 18.44
CA LEU A 676 -22.04 34.04 18.53
C LEU A 676 -21.48 34.39 17.14
N GLU A 677 -21.23 35.68 16.90
CA GLU A 677 -20.57 36.20 15.70
C GLU A 677 -19.11 35.71 15.62
N LEU A 678 -18.79 34.86 14.65
CA LEU A 678 -17.44 34.35 14.39
C LEU A 678 -16.62 35.42 13.64
N TYR A 679 -15.57 35.96 14.25
CA TYR A 679 -14.64 36.88 13.57
C TYR A 679 -13.20 36.38 13.63
N GLU A 680 -12.62 36.28 12.42
CA GLU A 680 -11.22 36.05 12.08
C GLU A 680 -10.77 34.58 11.98
N GLU A 681 -10.78 34.10 10.74
CA GLU A 681 -10.02 32.92 10.30
C GLU A 681 -8.72 33.40 9.65
N THR A 682 -7.60 33.26 10.37
CA THR A 682 -6.27 33.54 9.80
C THR A 682 -5.65 32.24 9.31
N GLU A 683 -5.26 32.18 8.03
CA GLU A 683 -4.50 31.07 7.46
C GLU A 683 -3.02 31.46 7.34
N GLU A 684 -2.15 30.84 8.13
CA GLU A 684 -0.70 30.99 8.02
C GLU A 684 -0.10 29.79 7.29
N VAL A 685 0.65 30.03 6.22
CA VAL A 685 1.34 28.98 5.44
C VAL A 685 2.83 29.04 5.74
N ARG A 686 3.35 28.07 6.49
CA ARG A 686 4.79 27.93 6.76
C ARG A 686 5.39 26.77 5.98
N LEU A 687 6.52 27.03 5.33
CA LEU A 687 7.37 25.95 4.81
C LEU A 687 8.26 25.46 5.96
N VAL A 688 8.05 24.23 6.41
CA VAL A 688 8.83 23.62 7.50
C VAL A 688 9.63 22.46 6.92
N GLU A 689 10.93 22.42 7.20
CA GLU A 689 11.79 21.28 6.89
C GLU A 689 12.10 20.54 8.20
N ASN A 690 11.84 19.24 8.24
CA ASN A 690 12.16 18.43 9.42
C ASN A 690 13.67 18.12 9.48
N THR A 691 14.11 17.52 10.58
CA THR A 691 15.48 17.04 10.77
C THR A 691 15.94 16.02 9.72
N GLU A 692 15.00 15.40 9.01
CA GLU A 692 15.27 14.44 7.93
C GLU A 692 15.34 15.07 6.53
N GLY A 693 15.16 16.39 6.39
CA GLY A 693 15.17 17.10 5.11
C GLY A 693 13.89 16.90 4.28
N GLU A 694 12.83 16.33 4.86
CA GLU A 694 11.49 16.35 4.28
C GLU A 694 10.86 17.73 4.51
N ARG A 695 10.38 18.32 3.42
CA ARG A 695 9.72 19.61 3.43
C ARG A 695 8.21 19.41 3.57
N TYR A 696 7.57 20.23 4.39
CA TYR A 696 6.14 20.26 4.62
C TYR A 696 5.64 21.68 4.44
N VAL A 697 4.44 21.82 3.90
CA VAL A 697 3.66 23.06 4.00
C VAL A 697 2.77 22.90 5.21
N GLU A 698 3.08 23.61 6.29
CA GLU A 698 2.26 23.70 7.48
C GLU A 698 1.24 24.84 7.28
N LEU A 699 -0.03 24.48 7.08
CA LEU A 699 -1.17 25.38 7.05
C LEU A 699 -1.73 25.48 8.47
N ARG A 700 -1.49 26.59 9.16
CA ARG A 700 -2.10 26.88 10.46
C ARG A 700 -3.37 27.68 10.21
N LYS A 701 -4.54 27.10 10.44
CA LYS A 701 -5.80 27.82 10.46
C LYS A 701 -6.13 28.17 11.90
N ILE A 702 -6.12 29.46 12.22
CA ILE A 702 -6.46 29.96 13.55
C ILE A 702 -7.89 30.46 13.47
N LYS A 703 -8.81 29.78 14.16
CA LYS A 703 -10.20 30.21 14.32
C LYS A 703 -10.36 30.83 15.69
N ILE A 704 -10.59 32.14 15.75
CA ILE A 704 -10.82 32.86 17.00
C ILE A 704 -12.34 33.02 17.15
N LYS A 705 -12.89 32.56 18.29
CA LYS A 705 -14.27 32.87 18.68
C LYS A 705 -14.24 33.99 19.70
N VAL A 706 -14.89 35.10 19.38
CA VAL A 706 -15.00 36.26 20.26
C VAL A 706 -16.44 36.38 20.72
N ALA A 707 -16.67 36.42 22.03
CA ALA A 707 -17.96 36.83 22.57
C ALA A 707 -18.03 38.34 22.47
N ARG A 708 -18.98 38.84 21.69
CA ARG A 708 -19.39 40.24 21.83
C ARG A 708 -20.18 40.33 23.13
N PRO A 709 -19.80 41.20 24.09
CA PRO A 709 -20.68 41.48 25.22
C PRO A 709 -21.99 41.96 24.63
N GLY A 710 -23.05 41.16 24.79
CA GLY A 710 -24.37 41.51 24.31
C GLY A 710 -24.67 42.91 24.85
N HIS A 711 -24.98 43.84 23.95
CA HIS A 711 -25.65 45.08 24.36
C HIS A 711 -26.93 44.63 25.04
N ALA A 712 -26.87 44.53 26.38
CA ALA A 712 -28.05 44.47 27.21
C ALA A 712 -28.81 45.74 26.83
N ALA A 713 -29.83 45.56 25.97
CA ALA A 713 -30.71 46.64 25.58
C ALA A 713 -31.20 47.25 26.88
N ALA A 714 -30.76 48.48 27.14
CA ALA A 714 -31.36 49.34 28.15
C ALA A 714 -32.78 49.61 27.66
N ALA A 715 -33.68 48.65 27.92
CA ALA A 715 -35.12 48.86 27.91
C ALA A 715 -35.48 49.62 29.19
N THR A 716 -34.99 50.85 29.30
CA THR A 716 -35.61 51.86 30.14
C THR A 716 -36.90 52.27 29.44
N GLY A 717 -38.02 52.00 30.12
CA GLY A 717 -39.34 52.22 29.59
C GLY A 717 -39.67 53.69 29.36
N GLU A 718 -40.49 53.92 28.35
CA GLU A 718 -41.48 54.99 28.34
C GLU A 718 -42.79 54.38 27.85
N GLY A 719 -43.80 54.41 28.70
CA GLY A 719 -45.17 54.13 28.30
C GLY A 719 -45.73 55.31 27.52
N ASN A 720 -46.66 55.05 26.61
CA ASN A 720 -47.84 55.90 26.53
C ASN A 720 -49.03 55.18 25.89
N GLU A 721 -50.18 55.48 26.46
CA GLU A 721 -51.50 54.99 26.15
C GLU A 721 -52.06 55.56 24.84
N GLY A 722 -53.03 54.84 24.27
CA GLY A 722 -54.23 55.46 23.68
C GLY A 722 -54.19 55.79 22.19
N GLY A 723 -55.18 55.28 21.45
CA GLY A 723 -55.51 55.83 20.13
C GLY A 723 -56.25 54.88 19.22
N ALA A 724 -57.58 54.93 19.29
CA ALA A 724 -58.51 54.19 18.45
C ALA A 724 -58.57 54.69 16.99
N ALA A 725 -59.07 53.80 16.13
CA ALA A 725 -59.91 54.03 14.96
C ALA A 725 -59.32 54.64 13.67
N GLY A 726 -59.66 53.99 12.55
CA GLY A 726 -60.14 54.68 11.35
C GLY A 726 -59.58 54.27 10.00
N GLY A 727 -60.46 53.78 9.13
CA GLY A 727 -60.44 54.02 7.67
C GLY A 727 -59.52 53.10 6.83
N ALA A 728 -60.03 52.16 6.02
CA ALA A 728 -60.79 52.31 4.77
C ALA A 728 -59.93 52.48 3.50
N ALA A 729 -60.14 51.52 2.58
CA ALA A 729 -60.29 51.66 1.13
C ALA A 729 -59.06 51.91 0.20
N GLY A 730 -59.12 51.18 -0.93
CA GLY A 730 -58.45 51.48 -2.21
C GLY A 730 -57.07 50.82 -2.36
N GLY A 731 -56.71 50.14 -3.44
CA GLY A 731 -57.28 50.05 -4.78
C GLY A 731 -56.13 49.84 -5.77
N ALA A 732 -56.36 48.98 -6.77
CA ALA A 732 -55.81 48.98 -8.13
C ALA A 732 -54.27 48.92 -8.37
N ALA A 733 -53.86 47.79 -8.97
CA ALA A 733 -53.29 47.67 -10.31
C ALA A 733 -52.27 48.71 -10.85
N GLY A 734 -51.14 48.18 -11.32
CA GLY A 734 -50.19 48.77 -12.27
C GLY A 734 -48.85 48.04 -12.11
N GLY A 735 -48.36 47.20 -13.02
CA GLY A 735 -48.30 47.41 -14.47
C GLY A 735 -46.99 48.12 -14.80
N ALA A 736 -45.89 47.38 -14.94
CA ALA A 736 -44.66 47.91 -15.53
C ALA A 736 -43.98 46.83 -16.37
N ALA A 737 -44.00 47.10 -17.67
CA ALA A 737 -43.61 46.23 -18.76
C ALA A 737 -42.10 46.14 -18.93
N ALA A 738 -41.70 45.02 -19.53
CA ALA A 738 -40.40 44.74 -20.08
C ALA A 738 -39.99 45.79 -21.12
N VAL A 739 -38.74 46.25 -21.03
CA VAL A 739 -38.02 46.89 -22.13
C VAL A 739 -36.93 45.93 -22.55
N ALA A 740 -37.07 45.42 -23.76
CA ALA A 740 -36.03 44.72 -24.49
C ALA A 740 -35.04 45.74 -25.02
N ASP A 741 -33.74 45.47 -24.88
CA ASP A 741 -32.75 46.04 -25.78
C ASP A 741 -31.66 45.00 -26.11
N THR A 742 -31.62 44.70 -27.40
CA THR A 742 -30.62 43.95 -28.15
C THR A 742 -29.21 44.54 -28.00
N PRO A 743 -28.15 43.71 -27.94
CA PRO A 743 -26.78 44.21 -27.99
C PRO A 743 -26.34 44.50 -29.45
N PRO A 744 -25.51 45.54 -29.66
CA PRO A 744 -24.96 45.86 -30.98
C PRO A 744 -23.77 44.95 -31.36
N PRO A 745 -23.45 44.84 -32.67
CA PRO A 745 -22.23 44.18 -33.14
C PRO A 745 -21.05 45.16 -33.04
N GLY A 746 -20.00 44.77 -32.32
CA GLY A 746 -18.76 45.53 -32.24
C GLY A 746 -17.66 44.86 -33.05
N ASP A 747 -17.42 45.37 -34.25
CA ASP A 747 -16.15 45.25 -34.96
C ASP A 747 -15.07 46.03 -34.19
N GLY A 748 -13.86 45.47 -34.13
CA GLY A 748 -12.74 46.04 -33.38
C GLY A 748 -11.42 45.37 -33.69
N ASP A 749 -10.94 45.67 -34.89
CA ASP A 749 -9.57 45.54 -35.37
C ASP A 749 -8.54 46.09 -34.37
N TRP A 750 -7.59 45.25 -33.94
CA TRP A 750 -6.26 45.66 -33.49
C TRP A 750 -5.27 44.53 -33.76
N GLY A 751 -4.55 44.64 -34.88
CA GLY A 751 -3.30 43.94 -35.09
C GLY A 751 -2.26 44.35 -34.05
N ALA A 752 -1.66 43.36 -33.39
CA ALA A 752 -0.42 43.50 -32.66
C ALA A 752 0.49 42.32 -33.03
N GLU A 753 1.35 42.61 -33.99
CA GLU A 753 2.49 41.82 -34.45
C GLU A 753 3.46 41.58 -33.27
N MET A 754 3.52 40.34 -32.77
CA MET A 754 4.56 39.93 -31.84
C MET A 754 5.78 39.43 -32.62
N THR A 755 6.77 40.31 -32.75
CA THR A 755 8.16 39.98 -33.09
C THR A 755 8.71 38.88 -32.18
N PRO A 756 9.35 37.83 -32.74
CA PRO A 756 10.09 36.86 -31.94
C PRO A 756 11.42 37.44 -31.43
N PRO A 757 11.90 37.02 -30.23
CA PRO A 757 13.18 37.47 -29.69
C PRO A 757 14.38 36.89 -30.46
N PRO A 758 15.54 37.57 -30.46
CA PRO A 758 16.68 37.26 -31.32
C PRO A 758 17.36 35.94 -30.95
N GLU A 759 17.73 35.20 -31.99
CA GLU A 759 18.53 33.98 -31.96
C GLU A 759 19.90 34.23 -31.27
N GLN A 760 20.21 33.41 -30.26
CA GLN A 760 21.55 33.33 -29.70
C GLN A 760 22.42 32.37 -30.55
N PRO A 761 23.69 32.70 -30.82
CA PRO A 761 24.54 31.93 -31.71
C PRO A 761 24.95 30.57 -31.12
N ALA A 762 24.83 29.53 -31.94
CA ALA A 762 25.20 28.16 -31.65
C ALA A 762 26.68 28.03 -31.22
N ARG A 763 26.90 27.50 -30.02
CA ARG A 763 28.21 27.04 -29.53
C ARG A 763 28.65 25.83 -30.35
N ARG A 764 29.69 26.00 -31.18
CA ARG A 764 30.43 24.91 -31.84
C ARG A 764 31.07 24.00 -30.79
N THR A 765 30.64 22.74 -30.75
CA THR A 765 31.35 21.64 -30.08
C THR A 765 32.42 21.05 -31.01
N PRO A 766 33.61 20.69 -30.50
CA PRO A 766 34.67 20.09 -31.31
C PRO A 766 34.33 18.64 -31.72
N PRO A 767 34.89 18.13 -32.84
CA PRO A 767 34.57 16.81 -33.36
C PRO A 767 35.08 15.69 -32.45
N VAL A 768 34.18 14.78 -32.10
CA VAL A 768 34.48 13.53 -31.40
C VAL A 768 35.19 12.58 -32.37
N ARG A 769 36.41 12.18 -32.03
CA ARG A 769 37.17 11.13 -32.73
C ARG A 769 36.42 9.80 -32.63
N HIS A 770 35.94 9.27 -33.76
CA HIS A 770 35.49 7.89 -33.88
C HIS A 770 36.69 6.95 -33.67
N ARG A 771 36.64 6.14 -32.60
CA ARG A 771 37.45 4.91 -32.51
C ARG A 771 36.68 3.79 -33.21
N HIS A 772 37.29 3.21 -34.24
CA HIS A 772 36.79 2.00 -34.88
C HIS A 772 36.75 0.84 -33.87
N PRO A 773 35.69 0.02 -33.85
CA PRO A 773 35.68 -1.24 -33.11
C PRO A 773 36.61 -2.27 -33.79
N PRO A 774 37.21 -3.20 -33.02
CA PRO A 774 38.07 -4.25 -33.58
C PRO A 774 37.26 -5.21 -34.46
N GLN A 775 37.90 -5.64 -35.55
CA GLN A 775 37.42 -6.59 -36.54
C GLN A 775 36.90 -7.88 -35.87
N ARG A 776 35.70 -8.31 -36.27
CA ARG A 776 35.19 -9.66 -36.05
C ARG A 776 36.10 -10.65 -36.75
N TYR A 777 36.56 -11.66 -36.02
CA TYR A 777 36.96 -12.93 -36.62
C TYR A 777 35.74 -13.53 -37.33
N GLY A 778 35.94 -13.93 -38.58
CA GLY A 778 35.00 -14.76 -39.32
C GLY A 778 35.13 -16.20 -38.83
N ASP A 779 33.99 -16.82 -38.56
CA ASP A 779 33.89 -18.26 -38.36
C ASP A 779 33.68 -18.90 -39.74
N ASP A 780 34.62 -19.76 -40.13
CA ASP A 780 34.39 -20.89 -41.05
C ASP A 780 33.92 -22.10 -40.22
#